data_AF-A0A811NLE7-F1
#
_entry.id   AF-A0A811NLE7-F1
#
_cell.length_a   1.000
_cell.length_b   1.000
_cell.length_c   1.000
_cell.angle_alpha   90.00
_cell.angle_beta   90.00
_cell.angle_gamma   90.00
#
_symmetry.space_group_name_H-M   'P 1'
#
loop_
_entity.id
_entity.type
_entity.pdbx_description
1 polymer ?
#
loop_
_entity_poly.entity_id
_entity_poly.type
_entity_poly.pdbx_seq_one_letter_code
_entity_poly.pdbx_strand_id
1 'polypeptide(L)'
;MRREGLGNFGAEEEAREGGQGSLVMEMDVEESSPSSSPMSSPAGSSDSIDLNFLPFLKREPKSEPASPELGPLPLPGPPTLTPPQQHAAAPAPAPEASVPLPPATPDLSSAPVMAPLQSLPPNQDVDALLQEYYRLASLYVSSTGSGAIVPAPAPEAAAPAVVQSASGSVVKKRRPRSSDLVRVSSLGVQDQIYFRDLVRRARITFECLRGLLLRDDERAESLGLAGVAGFGVARDRRRVRADLRAAALMADHDLWLNRDRRIVGPMPGISVGDAFFFRMELCVLGLHGQVQAGIDYVSAGRSASGEPIATSIIVSGGYEDDDDHGDVLVYTGHGGRDPNLHKHCVDQKLEGGNLALERSMAYGIEIRVIRAVKSRRSPVGKVYFYDGLYKVVDYWLDRGKSGFGVYKYRMLRIEGQEPMGTVNYRVAEQLKVDVLAIRPTGYLSFDISMGRETLPVALFNDVDDDQDPLLFEYLARPIFPTSAVQGKFAEGGGGGCDCVGICSIGCNCAGRNGGEFAYDKTGTLLRGKPLVYECGPYCRCPPSCPNRVSQKGLQHRLEVFRSRETGWGVRSLDLIKAGTFICEFSGIVLTHQQSEIVAANGDCLVRPSRFPPRWLDWGDISDVNPDYVAPDHPAIPELNFAIDVSRARNVACYFSHSCSPNVFVQFVLFDHYNASYPHLMIFAMENIPPLRELSIDYGMVDEWVGQLTM
;
A
#
# COMPACT_ATOMS: atom_id res chain seq x y z
N MET A 1 42.78 18.55 -60.12
CA MET A 1 42.59 19.98 -60.45
C MET A 1 42.41 20.68 -59.10
N ARG A 2 43.24 21.65 -58.64
CA ARG A 2 43.63 22.97 -59.22
C ARG A 2 42.38 23.77 -59.64
N ARG A 3 42.11 25.01 -59.22
CA ARG A 3 42.94 26.15 -58.70
C ARG A 3 42.16 26.89 -57.57
N GLU A 4 42.65 27.79 -56.73
CA GLU A 4 43.94 28.13 -56.06
C GLU A 4 43.57 29.01 -54.79
N GLY A 5 44.49 29.40 -53.87
CA GLY A 5 45.04 30.78 -53.71
C GLY A 5 44.05 31.88 -53.25
N LEU A 6 44.35 32.85 -52.35
CA LEU A 6 45.54 33.26 -51.59
C LEU A 6 45.10 34.21 -50.43
N GLY A 7 45.87 34.33 -49.34
CA GLY A 7 45.65 35.30 -48.25
C GLY A 7 46.66 35.12 -47.10
N ASN A 8 47.20 36.20 -46.52
CA ASN A 8 48.38 36.14 -45.64
C ASN A 8 48.41 37.27 -44.58
N PHE A 9 49.33 37.14 -43.62
CA PHE A 9 49.63 38.04 -42.49
C PHE A 9 48.60 38.02 -41.34
N GLY A 10 49.01 38.15 -40.07
CA GLY A 10 50.37 38.32 -39.54
C GLY A 10 50.50 37.76 -38.12
N ALA A 11 51.73 37.59 -37.66
CA ALA A 11 52.04 37.15 -36.31
C ALA A 11 52.59 38.31 -35.48
N GLU A 12 52.31 38.30 -34.19
CA GLU A 12 53.20 38.86 -33.17
C GLU A 12 53.38 37.81 -32.08
N GLU A 13 54.64 37.64 -31.65
CA GLU A 13 55.12 36.60 -30.76
C GLU A 13 55.96 37.27 -29.69
N GLU A 14 55.56 37.16 -28.43
CA GLU A 14 56.51 37.33 -27.32
C GLU A 14 56.35 36.21 -26.29
N ALA A 15 57.47 35.57 -26.01
CA ALA A 15 57.67 34.70 -24.85
C ALA A 15 58.15 35.59 -23.66
N ARG A 16 58.54 35.10 -22.48
CA ARG A 16 59.05 33.78 -22.09
C ARG A 16 59.04 33.68 -20.55
N GLU A 17 59.62 32.59 -20.04
CA GLU A 17 59.93 32.33 -18.62
C GLU A 17 58.73 31.99 -17.71
N GLY A 18 58.85 31.09 -16.74
CA GLY A 18 59.97 30.20 -16.43
C GLY A 18 60.22 30.03 -14.94
N GLY A 19 59.54 29.09 -14.29
CA GLY A 19 59.76 28.80 -12.87
C GLY A 19 59.35 27.39 -12.47
N GLN A 20 60.32 26.59 -12.04
CA GLN A 20 60.07 25.32 -11.36
C GLN A 20 59.89 25.58 -9.85
N GLY A 21 58.98 24.84 -9.22
CA GLY A 21 58.71 24.95 -7.78
C GLY A 21 58.10 23.68 -7.24
N SER A 22 58.94 22.67 -6.98
CA SER A 22 58.51 21.51 -6.19
C SER A 22 58.51 21.88 -4.71
N LEU A 23 57.48 21.46 -3.97
CA LEU A 23 57.59 21.28 -2.54
C LEU A 23 56.94 19.96 -2.14
N VAL A 24 57.72 19.10 -1.49
CA VAL A 24 57.27 17.85 -0.88
C VAL A 24 56.90 18.15 0.57
N MET A 25 55.86 17.50 1.10
CA MET A 25 55.68 17.33 2.54
C MET A 25 55.65 15.83 2.85
N GLU A 26 56.80 15.33 3.28
CA GLU A 26 56.87 14.18 4.20
C GLU A 26 56.63 14.68 5.63
N MET A 27 56.37 13.74 6.54
CA MET A 27 56.28 13.79 8.01
C MET A 27 55.00 13.06 8.50
N ASP A 28 55.08 12.09 9.40
CA ASP A 28 56.23 11.26 9.76
C ASP A 28 55.73 9.93 10.36
N VAL A 29 56.60 8.92 10.47
CA VAL A 29 56.24 7.60 11.04
C VAL A 29 56.99 7.35 12.34
N GLU A 30 56.26 7.19 13.44
CA GLU A 30 56.80 6.59 14.67
C GLU A 30 56.26 5.16 14.85
N GLU A 31 57.18 4.20 14.98
CA GLU A 31 56.87 2.82 15.32
C GLU A 31 56.82 2.61 16.84
N SER A 32 55.89 1.78 17.32
CA SER A 32 56.09 1.05 18.58
C SER A 32 55.39 -0.31 18.57
N SER A 33 56.15 -1.37 18.27
CA SER A 33 55.81 -2.76 18.63
C SER A 33 56.52 -3.15 19.93
N PRO A 34 56.03 -4.15 20.70
CA PRO A 34 56.64 -5.48 20.51
C PRO A 34 55.73 -6.71 20.78
N SER A 35 56.13 -7.86 20.22
CA SER A 35 55.94 -9.26 20.71
C SER A 35 54.57 -9.70 21.29
N SER A 36 53.79 -10.61 20.66
CA SER A 36 54.04 -12.09 20.54
C SER A 36 54.17 -12.80 21.90
N SER A 37 53.45 -13.85 22.33
CA SER A 37 52.57 -14.91 21.73
C SER A 37 51.98 -15.75 22.91
N PRO A 38 51.30 -16.92 22.72
CA PRO A 38 50.20 -17.35 21.83
C PRO A 38 48.99 -17.90 22.66
N MET A 39 48.14 -18.78 22.07
CA MET A 39 47.01 -19.52 22.68
C MET A 39 45.73 -18.69 22.95
N SER A 40 44.50 -19.23 22.89
CA SER A 40 43.98 -20.51 22.36
C SER A 40 42.48 -20.40 22.05
N SER A 41 41.95 -21.27 21.18
CA SER A 41 40.50 -21.34 20.88
C SER A 41 39.65 -21.75 22.08
N PRO A 42 38.49 -21.11 22.33
CA PRO A 42 37.42 -21.71 23.11
C PRO A 42 36.52 -22.58 22.20
N ALA A 43 36.26 -23.82 22.63
CA ALA A 43 35.06 -24.54 22.22
C ALA A 43 33.84 -23.93 22.96
N GLY A 44 32.62 -24.18 22.48
CA GLY A 44 31.43 -23.49 22.98
C GLY A 44 31.07 -23.78 24.43
N SER A 45 30.61 -22.76 25.16
CA SER A 45 29.82 -22.91 26.38
C SER A 45 28.33 -22.95 26.02
N SER A 46 27.61 -23.92 26.58
CA SER A 46 26.15 -23.94 26.55
C SER A 46 25.64 -23.24 27.80
N ASP A 47 25.49 -21.92 27.74
CA ASP A 47 24.96 -21.12 28.85
C ASP A 47 23.45 -21.31 28.97
N SER A 48 23.05 -22.44 29.55
CA SER A 48 21.67 -22.77 29.89
C SER A 48 21.19 -21.85 31.01
N ILE A 49 20.35 -20.88 30.66
CA ILE A 49 19.63 -20.06 31.64
C ILE A 49 18.67 -20.99 32.42
N ASP A 50 18.99 -21.27 33.68
CA ASP A 50 18.13 -22.05 34.57
C ASP A 50 16.91 -21.22 34.98
N LEU A 51 15.73 -21.63 34.53
CA LEU A 51 14.47 -20.93 34.74
C LEU A 51 13.88 -21.13 36.16
N ASN A 52 14.56 -21.85 37.06
CA ASN A 52 14.03 -22.19 38.38
C ASN A 52 14.28 -21.15 39.49
N PHE A 53 14.97 -20.03 39.22
CA PHE A 53 15.25 -19.01 40.23
C PHE A 53 14.76 -17.59 39.87
N LEU A 54 13.47 -17.35 40.10
CA LEU A 54 12.95 -16.01 40.42
C LEU A 54 12.28 -16.05 41.81
N PRO A 55 12.52 -15.07 42.70
CA PRO A 55 12.09 -15.16 44.09
C PRO A 55 10.58 -14.94 44.27
N PHE A 56 9.89 -15.95 44.82
CA PHE A 56 8.50 -15.84 45.27
C PHE A 56 8.37 -14.89 46.47
N LEU A 57 8.22 -13.58 46.20
CA LEU A 57 7.84 -12.60 47.21
C LEU A 57 6.35 -12.74 47.57
N LYS A 58 6.06 -13.65 48.51
CA LYS A 58 4.79 -13.65 49.25
C LYS A 58 4.58 -12.27 49.89
N ARG A 59 3.56 -11.52 49.46
CA ARG A 59 3.05 -10.37 50.21
C ARG A 59 2.13 -10.87 51.32
N GLU A 60 2.61 -10.82 52.56
CA GLU A 60 1.69 -10.76 53.72
C GLU A 60 1.08 -9.35 53.80
N PRO A 61 -0.21 -9.22 54.19
CA PRO A 61 -0.85 -7.92 54.33
C PRO A 61 -0.27 -7.15 55.52
N LYS A 62 -0.04 -5.84 55.35
CA LYS A 62 0.35 -4.95 56.46
C LYS A 62 -0.41 -3.63 56.40
N SER A 63 -0.67 -3.08 57.57
CA SER A 63 -1.65 -2.04 57.86
C SER A 63 -1.33 -0.66 57.28
N GLU A 64 -2.38 0.08 56.95
CA GLU A 64 -2.34 1.50 56.58
C GLU A 64 -1.80 2.39 57.72
N PRO A 65 -1.05 3.47 57.40
CA PRO A 65 -0.81 4.58 58.32
C PRO A 65 -1.96 5.61 58.25
N ALA A 66 -2.28 6.26 59.36
CA ALA A 66 -3.45 7.13 59.48
C ALA A 66 -3.24 8.56 58.92
N SER A 67 -4.32 9.14 58.37
CA SER A 67 -4.45 10.56 58.04
C SER A 67 -4.87 11.39 59.28
N PRO A 68 -4.44 12.66 59.42
CA PRO A 68 -4.86 13.53 60.53
C PRO A 68 -6.28 14.09 60.35
N GLU A 69 -7.00 14.25 61.46
CA GLU A 69 -8.39 14.74 61.52
C GLU A 69 -8.51 16.26 61.43
N LEU A 70 -9.69 16.78 61.02
CA LEU A 70 -10.17 18.10 61.47
C LEU A 70 -11.69 18.34 61.31
N GLY A 71 -12.46 18.09 62.38
CA GLY A 71 -13.73 18.79 62.70
C GLY A 71 -15.07 18.18 62.18
N PRO A 72 -16.22 18.45 62.84
CA PRO A 72 -17.39 17.54 62.74
C PRO A 72 -18.80 18.16 62.52
N LEU A 73 -19.80 17.26 62.38
CA LEU A 73 -21.28 17.41 62.47
C LEU A 73 -22.04 17.91 61.22
N PRO A 74 -23.36 17.59 61.06
CA PRO A 74 -24.23 16.69 61.83
C PRO A 74 -24.92 15.55 61.01
N LEU A 75 -25.63 14.64 61.68
CA LEU A 75 -26.40 13.52 61.09
C LEU A 75 -27.93 13.75 61.09
N PRO A 76 -28.66 13.26 60.07
CA PRO A 76 -30.09 12.91 60.13
C PRO A 76 -30.32 11.38 60.19
N GLY A 77 -31.54 10.94 60.56
CA GLY A 77 -31.90 9.55 60.89
C GLY A 77 -32.62 8.72 59.80
N PRO A 78 -33.14 7.52 60.15
CA PRO A 78 -33.59 6.48 59.21
C PRO A 78 -35.10 6.53 58.82
N PRO A 79 -35.51 5.90 57.70
CA PRO A 79 -36.90 5.81 57.23
C PRO A 79 -37.64 4.50 57.62
N THR A 80 -38.99 4.51 57.62
CA THR A 80 -39.81 3.37 58.09
C THR A 80 -41.14 3.17 57.30
N LEU A 81 -41.30 1.97 56.69
CA LEU A 81 -42.52 1.17 56.38
C LEU A 81 -43.91 1.79 56.02
N THR A 82 -44.36 1.57 54.76
CA THR A 82 -45.58 0.83 54.22
C THR A 82 -46.89 0.69 55.04
N PRO A 83 -48.10 0.29 54.48
CA PRO A 83 -48.47 -0.35 53.18
C PRO A 83 -49.71 0.37 52.52
N PRO A 84 -50.84 -0.21 51.99
CA PRO A 84 -51.21 -1.51 51.35
C PRO A 84 -52.12 -1.48 50.06
N GLN A 85 -52.33 -2.66 49.41
CA GLN A 85 -53.48 -3.08 48.53
C GLN A 85 -53.72 -2.37 47.17
N GLN A 86 -54.13 -3.00 46.05
CA GLN A 86 -54.58 -4.36 45.59
C GLN A 86 -54.03 -4.58 44.14
N HIS A 87 -54.06 -5.70 43.39
CA HIS A 87 -54.54 -7.11 43.39
C HIS A 87 -53.43 -7.99 42.69
N ALA A 88 -53.33 -9.33 42.60
CA ALA A 88 -54.21 -10.50 42.33
C ALA A 88 -54.64 -10.67 40.82
N ALA A 89 -54.54 -11.84 40.14
CA ALA A 89 -53.96 -13.15 40.46
C ALA A 89 -53.65 -14.00 39.17
N ALA A 90 -53.07 -15.22 39.32
CA ALA A 90 -52.68 -16.16 38.24
C ALA A 90 -53.28 -17.58 38.43
N PRO A 91 -53.06 -18.52 37.48
CA PRO A 91 -52.93 -19.96 37.81
C PRO A 91 -51.77 -20.69 37.06
N ALA A 92 -51.60 -22.01 37.28
CA ALA A 92 -50.37 -22.78 36.97
C ALA A 92 -50.57 -24.09 36.10
N PRO A 93 -49.91 -25.27 36.29
CA PRO A 93 -48.88 -25.76 35.33
C PRO A 93 -48.94 -27.26 34.88
N ALA A 94 -47.89 -27.73 34.15
CA ALA A 94 -47.46 -29.13 33.83
C ALA A 94 -48.22 -29.88 32.68
N PRO A 95 -47.71 -31.00 32.09
CA PRO A 95 -46.57 -31.88 32.45
C PRO A 95 -45.60 -32.30 31.28
N GLU A 96 -44.81 -33.39 31.47
CA GLU A 96 -43.71 -33.91 30.61
C GLU A 96 -44.07 -35.12 29.69
N ALA A 97 -43.32 -35.31 28.59
CA ALA A 97 -43.03 -36.57 27.82
C ALA A 97 -42.41 -36.23 26.43
N SER A 98 -41.62 -37.05 25.70
CA SER A 98 -40.84 -38.29 25.93
C SER A 98 -39.88 -38.52 24.72
N VAL A 99 -39.03 -39.57 24.70
CA VAL A 99 -38.00 -39.83 23.65
C VAL A 99 -38.09 -41.26 23.07
N PRO A 100 -37.97 -41.45 21.73
CA PRO A 100 -37.31 -42.66 21.21
C PRO A 100 -36.46 -42.52 19.90
N LEU A 101 -35.35 -43.26 19.93
CA LEU A 101 -34.42 -43.84 18.92
C LEU A 101 -34.68 -43.80 17.37
N PRO A 102 -33.60 -43.94 16.54
CA PRO A 102 -33.65 -44.02 15.06
C PRO A 102 -33.84 -45.45 14.50
N PRO A 103 -34.31 -45.58 13.23
CA PRO A 103 -33.48 -46.17 12.15
C PRO A 103 -33.71 -45.41 10.79
N ALA A 104 -33.35 -45.82 9.56
CA ALA A 104 -32.75 -47.04 8.96
C ALA A 104 -32.02 -46.70 7.62
N THR A 105 -31.37 -47.68 6.96
CA THR A 105 -30.90 -47.60 5.55
C THR A 105 -31.53 -48.67 4.65
N PRO A 106 -32.23 -48.28 3.58
CA PRO A 106 -32.29 -49.03 2.30
C PRO A 106 -32.33 -48.11 1.06
N ASP A 107 -32.21 -48.53 -0.21
CA ASP A 107 -31.60 -49.71 -0.86
C ASP A 107 -31.43 -49.38 -2.38
N LEU A 108 -30.56 -50.09 -3.11
CA LEU A 108 -30.22 -49.83 -4.52
C LEU A 108 -31.05 -50.68 -5.51
N SER A 109 -32.33 -50.35 -5.75
CA SER A 109 -32.94 -50.63 -7.07
C SER A 109 -34.26 -49.88 -7.35
N SER A 110 -34.22 -48.92 -8.29
CA SER A 110 -35.22 -48.74 -9.36
C SER A 110 -34.95 -47.46 -10.15
N ALA A 111 -34.85 -47.58 -11.47
CA ALA A 111 -35.03 -46.46 -12.39
C ALA A 111 -36.43 -46.57 -13.01
N PRO A 112 -37.18 -45.47 -13.06
CA PRO A 112 -37.90 -45.20 -14.31
C PRO A 112 -37.97 -43.72 -14.72
N VAL A 113 -37.71 -43.49 -16.01
CA VAL A 113 -38.38 -42.52 -16.89
C VAL A 113 -38.16 -41.01 -16.64
N MET A 114 -37.76 -40.31 -17.70
CA MET A 114 -37.71 -38.84 -17.76
C MET A 114 -39.12 -38.22 -17.86
N ALA A 115 -39.32 -37.10 -17.18
CA ALA A 115 -40.41 -36.15 -17.42
C ALA A 115 -39.80 -34.75 -17.70
N PRO A 116 -40.50 -33.86 -18.44
CA PRO A 116 -39.86 -32.73 -19.12
C PRO A 116 -39.64 -31.49 -18.25
N LEU A 117 -38.71 -30.65 -18.71
CA LEU A 117 -38.40 -29.30 -18.22
C LEU A 117 -39.65 -28.47 -17.92
N GLN A 118 -39.78 -28.01 -16.67
CA GLN A 118 -40.64 -26.90 -16.28
C GLN A 118 -39.82 -25.89 -15.46
N SER A 119 -39.80 -24.65 -15.93
CA SER A 119 -39.38 -23.41 -15.25
C SER A 119 -38.44 -23.55 -14.04
N LEU A 120 -37.14 -23.35 -14.29
CA LEU A 120 -36.28 -22.75 -13.26
C LEU A 120 -36.83 -21.35 -12.90
N PRO A 121 -36.72 -20.90 -11.63
CA PRO A 121 -36.99 -19.51 -11.27
C PRO A 121 -35.99 -18.55 -11.96
N PRO A 122 -36.29 -17.24 -12.06
CA PRO A 122 -35.31 -16.27 -12.52
C PRO A 122 -34.04 -16.29 -11.65
N ASN A 123 -32.87 -16.15 -12.29
CA ASN A 123 -31.58 -16.17 -11.60
C ASN A 123 -31.48 -15.02 -10.60
N GLN A 124 -31.54 -15.34 -9.31
CA GLN A 124 -31.38 -14.36 -8.22
C GLN A 124 -30.06 -13.59 -8.33
N ASP A 125 -28.98 -14.25 -8.76
CA ASP A 125 -27.68 -13.60 -9.02
C ASP A 125 -27.75 -12.52 -10.12
N VAL A 126 -28.55 -12.73 -11.18
CA VAL A 126 -28.61 -11.79 -12.31
C VAL A 126 -29.40 -10.55 -11.93
N ASP A 127 -30.54 -10.72 -11.24
CA ASP A 127 -31.32 -9.58 -10.75
C ASP A 127 -30.56 -8.82 -9.63
N ALA A 128 -29.83 -9.51 -8.76
CA ALA A 128 -28.97 -8.88 -7.76
C ALA A 128 -27.79 -8.11 -8.39
N LEU A 129 -27.08 -8.70 -9.35
CA LEU A 129 -26.01 -8.02 -10.09
C LEU A 129 -26.53 -6.82 -10.90
N LEU A 130 -27.74 -6.92 -11.45
CA LEU A 130 -28.38 -5.83 -12.19
C LEU A 130 -28.87 -4.71 -11.25
N GLN A 131 -29.41 -5.06 -10.08
CA GLN A 131 -29.78 -4.10 -9.04
C GLN A 131 -28.54 -3.37 -8.50
N GLU A 132 -27.43 -4.09 -8.25
CA GLU A 132 -26.17 -3.49 -7.83
C GLU A 132 -25.54 -2.64 -8.94
N TYR A 133 -25.63 -3.07 -10.21
CA TYR A 133 -25.24 -2.23 -11.35
C TYR A 133 -26.04 -0.92 -11.40
N TYR A 134 -27.37 -0.95 -11.19
CA TYR A 134 -28.18 0.26 -11.15
C TYR A 134 -27.91 1.12 -9.90
N ARG A 135 -27.57 0.52 -8.76
CA ARG A 135 -27.13 1.23 -7.54
C ARG A 135 -25.80 1.94 -7.76
N LEU A 136 -24.80 1.25 -8.30
CA LEU A 136 -23.51 1.81 -8.67
C LEU A 136 -23.61 2.81 -9.84
N ALA A 137 -24.65 2.73 -10.67
CA ALA A 137 -24.94 3.74 -11.69
C ALA A 137 -25.55 5.03 -11.09
N SER A 138 -26.40 4.94 -10.07
CA SER A 138 -27.07 6.12 -9.50
C SER A 138 -26.15 7.01 -8.65
N LEU A 139 -25.07 6.46 -8.08
CA LEU A 139 -23.98 7.23 -7.45
C LEU A 139 -23.28 8.20 -8.41
N TYR A 140 -23.39 7.96 -9.72
CA TYR A 140 -22.73 8.67 -10.80
C TYR A 140 -23.70 9.65 -11.47
N VAL A 141 -23.97 10.76 -10.77
CA VAL A 141 -24.94 11.77 -11.20
C VAL A 141 -24.39 12.59 -12.38
N SER A 142 -25.00 12.44 -13.55
CA SER A 142 -24.87 13.39 -14.66
C SER A 142 -25.28 14.78 -14.16
N SER A 143 -24.36 15.74 -14.16
CA SER A 143 -24.54 16.95 -13.35
C SER A 143 -25.58 17.92 -13.93
N THR A 144 -26.82 17.86 -13.44
CA THR A 144 -27.92 18.75 -13.82
C THR A 144 -27.92 20.11 -13.10
N GLY A 145 -26.99 20.31 -12.15
CA GLY A 145 -26.77 21.60 -11.48
C GLY A 145 -25.99 22.59 -12.37
N SER A 146 -26.53 23.80 -12.53
CA SER A 146 -25.96 24.92 -13.28
C SER A 146 -26.03 24.83 -14.83
N GLY A 147 -27.25 24.97 -15.36
CA GLY A 147 -27.56 25.76 -16.56
C GLY A 147 -27.13 25.28 -17.96
N ALA A 148 -26.14 24.38 -18.08
CA ALA A 148 -25.51 24.05 -19.37
C ALA A 148 -25.69 22.58 -19.81
N ILE A 149 -26.54 21.81 -19.13
CA ILE A 149 -26.60 20.34 -19.26
C ILE A 149 -28.05 19.87 -19.44
N VAL A 150 -28.32 19.25 -20.60
CA VAL A 150 -29.62 18.68 -20.99
C VAL A 150 -29.77 17.28 -20.38
N PRO A 151 -30.98 16.83 -19.98
CA PRO A 151 -31.19 15.47 -19.51
C PRO A 151 -30.85 14.42 -20.58
N ALA A 152 -30.10 13.40 -20.20
CA ALA A 152 -30.02 12.17 -20.98
C ALA A 152 -31.38 11.44 -20.92
N PRO A 153 -31.82 10.76 -21.99
CA PRO A 153 -32.96 9.85 -21.91
C PRO A 153 -32.63 8.67 -20.97
N ALA A 154 -33.66 8.04 -20.40
CA ALA A 154 -33.49 6.80 -19.65
C ALA A 154 -32.79 5.73 -20.52
N PRO A 155 -31.92 4.88 -19.95
CA PRO A 155 -31.26 3.83 -20.73
C PRO A 155 -32.30 2.85 -21.28
N GLU A 156 -32.47 2.82 -22.60
CA GLU A 156 -33.24 1.77 -23.25
C GLU A 156 -32.64 0.40 -22.92
N ALA A 157 -33.50 -0.57 -22.61
CA ALA A 157 -33.07 -1.88 -22.14
C ALA A 157 -32.19 -2.57 -23.18
N ALA A 158 -30.90 -2.72 -22.87
CA ALA A 158 -29.95 -3.40 -23.74
C ALA A 158 -30.39 -4.86 -23.92
N ALA A 159 -30.78 -5.22 -25.15
CA ALA A 159 -31.19 -6.58 -25.47
C ALA A 159 -30.10 -7.59 -25.10
N PRO A 160 -30.46 -8.79 -24.57
CA PRO A 160 -29.49 -9.72 -24.02
C PRO A 160 -28.48 -10.16 -25.08
N ALA A 161 -27.19 -10.07 -24.75
CA ALA A 161 -26.11 -10.44 -25.65
C ALA A 161 -26.12 -11.95 -25.91
N VAL A 162 -26.58 -12.36 -27.08
CA VAL A 162 -26.55 -13.76 -27.52
C VAL A 162 -25.10 -14.22 -27.59
N VAL A 163 -24.72 -15.17 -26.75
CA VAL A 163 -23.39 -15.78 -26.75
C VAL A 163 -23.24 -16.65 -28.01
N GLN A 164 -22.59 -16.12 -29.03
CA GLN A 164 -22.13 -16.91 -30.18
C GLN A 164 -20.65 -17.24 -30.00
N SER A 165 -20.36 -18.52 -29.78
CA SER A 165 -19.01 -19.08 -29.73
C SER A 165 -18.41 -19.12 -31.14
N ALA A 166 -17.47 -18.22 -31.42
CA ALA A 166 -16.73 -18.20 -32.69
C ALA A 166 -15.22 -18.02 -32.43
N SER A 167 -14.43 -19.00 -32.87
CA SER A 167 -12.97 -19.00 -32.74
C SER A 167 -12.31 -18.13 -33.83
N GLY A 168 -11.86 -16.93 -33.46
CA GLY A 168 -11.10 -16.04 -34.34
C GLY A 168 -10.56 -14.83 -33.61
N SER A 169 -9.35 -14.39 -33.95
CA SER A 169 -8.66 -13.25 -33.31
C SER A 169 -9.21 -11.89 -33.78
N VAL A 170 -10.48 -11.62 -33.46
CA VAL A 170 -11.08 -10.30 -33.68
C VAL A 170 -10.48 -9.32 -32.67
N VAL A 171 -9.75 -8.32 -33.16
CA VAL A 171 -9.32 -7.17 -32.35
C VAL A 171 -10.59 -6.45 -31.87
N LYS A 172 -10.95 -6.64 -30.59
CA LYS A 172 -12.10 -5.98 -29.97
C LYS A 172 -11.99 -4.47 -30.18
N LYS A 173 -12.91 -3.87 -30.95
CA LYS A 173 -12.99 -2.41 -31.08
C LYS A 173 -13.34 -1.84 -29.69
N ARG A 174 -12.32 -1.32 -29.01
CA ARG A 174 -12.42 -0.69 -27.67
C ARG A 174 -13.64 0.25 -27.64
N ARG A 175 -14.54 0.06 -26.68
CA ARG A 175 -15.75 0.89 -26.53
C ARG A 175 -15.36 2.38 -26.47
N PRO A 176 -16.09 3.28 -27.16
CA PRO A 176 -15.80 4.70 -27.14
C PRO A 176 -15.98 5.28 -25.72
N ARG A 177 -15.19 6.29 -25.37
CA ARG A 177 -15.39 7.06 -24.13
C ARG A 177 -16.70 7.84 -24.22
N SER A 178 -17.46 7.91 -23.13
CA SER A 178 -18.61 8.80 -23.05
C SER A 178 -18.21 10.26 -23.32
N SER A 179 -19.16 11.03 -23.84
CA SER A 179 -19.12 12.50 -23.84
C SER A 179 -19.31 13.08 -22.44
N ASP A 180 -20.08 12.37 -21.62
CA ASP A 180 -20.83 13.02 -20.55
C ASP A 180 -19.94 13.27 -19.33
N LEU A 181 -20.03 14.49 -18.80
CA LEU A 181 -19.40 14.86 -17.54
C LEU A 181 -20.26 14.37 -16.39
N VAL A 182 -19.62 13.62 -15.49
CA VAL A 182 -20.29 12.98 -14.35
C VAL A 182 -19.62 13.43 -13.07
N ARG A 183 -20.41 13.70 -12.03
CA ARG A 183 -19.90 13.85 -10.67
C ARG A 183 -20.29 12.62 -9.85
N VAL A 184 -19.41 12.22 -8.95
CA VAL A 184 -19.75 11.22 -7.93
C VAL A 184 -20.00 11.98 -6.63
N SER A 185 -21.18 11.77 -6.06
CA SER A 185 -21.70 12.54 -4.93
C SER A 185 -22.03 11.58 -3.78
N SER A 186 -21.70 11.98 -2.54
CA SER A 186 -22.18 11.34 -1.30
C SER A 186 -22.07 9.80 -1.30
N LEU A 187 -20.85 9.28 -1.38
CA LEU A 187 -20.56 7.85 -1.20
C LEU A 187 -20.74 7.44 0.27
N GLY A 188 -21.51 6.38 0.54
CA GLY A 188 -21.57 5.76 1.86
C GLY A 188 -20.26 5.04 2.23
N VAL A 189 -20.05 4.72 3.51
CA VAL A 189 -18.81 4.05 3.98
C VAL A 189 -18.51 2.77 3.20
N GLN A 190 -19.52 1.93 2.96
CA GLN A 190 -19.35 0.70 2.18
C GLN A 190 -18.96 0.95 0.72
N ASP A 191 -19.45 2.03 0.10
CA ASP A 191 -19.04 2.42 -1.25
C ASP A 191 -17.60 2.95 -1.26
N GLN A 192 -17.20 3.71 -0.24
CA GLN A 192 -15.82 4.20 -0.10
C GLN A 192 -14.83 3.02 0.03
N ILE A 193 -15.17 2.01 0.84
CA ILE A 193 -14.41 0.74 0.95
C ILE A 193 -14.36 0.03 -0.41
N TYR A 194 -15.53 -0.20 -1.05
CA TYR A 194 -15.61 -0.87 -2.35
C TYR A 194 -14.76 -0.18 -3.43
N PHE A 195 -14.85 1.14 -3.56
CA PHE A 195 -14.05 1.87 -4.55
C PHE A 195 -12.57 1.92 -4.17
N ARG A 196 -12.20 1.97 -2.88
CA ARG A 196 -10.79 1.88 -2.46
C ARG A 196 -10.21 0.51 -2.81
N ASP A 197 -10.93 -0.56 -2.52
CA ASP A 197 -10.51 -1.93 -2.81
C ASP A 197 -10.41 -2.18 -4.33
N LEU A 198 -11.33 -1.63 -5.13
CA LEU A 198 -11.27 -1.65 -6.60
C LEU A 198 -10.04 -0.90 -7.15
N VAL A 199 -9.76 0.32 -6.63
CA VAL A 199 -8.55 1.07 -6.96
C VAL A 199 -7.30 0.29 -6.56
N ARG A 200 -7.29 -0.31 -5.36
CA ARG A 200 -6.16 -1.09 -4.85
C ARG A 200 -5.87 -2.28 -5.76
N ARG A 201 -6.88 -3.09 -6.11
CA ARG A 201 -6.75 -4.22 -7.04
C ARG A 201 -6.16 -3.78 -8.38
N ALA A 202 -6.68 -2.72 -9.01
CA ALA A 202 -6.16 -2.22 -10.29
C ALA A 202 -4.68 -1.79 -10.21
N ARG A 203 -4.25 -1.20 -9.09
CA ARG A 203 -2.84 -0.83 -8.86
C ARG A 203 -1.95 -2.06 -8.65
N ILE A 204 -2.42 -3.05 -7.88
CA ILE A 204 -1.73 -4.32 -7.67
C ILE A 204 -1.54 -5.04 -9.01
N THR A 205 -2.59 -5.24 -9.80
CA THR A 205 -2.50 -5.86 -11.12
C THR A 205 -1.52 -5.11 -12.03
N PHE A 206 -1.55 -3.77 -12.05
CA PHE A 206 -0.61 -2.95 -12.83
C PHE A 206 0.86 -3.16 -12.42
N GLU A 207 1.17 -3.10 -11.12
CA GLU A 207 2.53 -3.28 -10.61
C GLU A 207 3.03 -4.73 -10.75
N CYS A 208 2.17 -5.73 -10.52
CA CYS A 208 2.49 -7.14 -10.70
C CYS A 208 2.75 -7.48 -12.18
N LEU A 209 1.93 -6.99 -13.12
CA LEU A 209 2.23 -7.09 -14.55
C LEU A 209 3.56 -6.42 -14.90
N ARG A 210 3.81 -5.21 -14.38
CA ARG A 210 5.08 -4.50 -14.61
C ARG A 210 6.29 -5.29 -14.09
N GLY A 211 6.16 -5.94 -12.93
CA GLY A 211 7.19 -6.82 -12.35
C GLY A 211 7.43 -8.08 -13.17
N LEU A 212 6.36 -8.77 -13.58
CA LEU A 212 6.44 -9.97 -14.42
C LEU A 212 7.06 -9.67 -15.80
N LEU A 213 6.66 -8.56 -16.44
CA LEU A 213 7.21 -8.15 -17.73
C LEU A 213 8.72 -7.86 -17.67
N LEU A 214 9.21 -7.26 -16.58
CA LEU A 214 10.65 -7.05 -16.36
C LEU A 214 11.37 -8.38 -16.12
N ARG A 215 10.77 -9.27 -15.32
CA ARG A 215 11.30 -10.62 -15.04
C ARG A 215 11.43 -11.46 -16.32
N ASP A 216 10.45 -11.38 -17.21
CA ASP A 216 10.42 -12.11 -18.47
C ASP A 216 11.38 -11.51 -19.51
N ASP A 217 11.54 -10.18 -19.55
CA ASP A 217 12.57 -9.52 -20.37
C ASP A 217 13.99 -9.95 -19.90
N GLU A 218 14.26 -9.95 -18.60
CA GLU A 218 15.53 -10.42 -18.00
C GLU A 218 15.79 -11.92 -18.27
N ARG A 219 14.73 -12.75 -18.23
CA ARG A 219 14.79 -14.16 -18.60
C ARG A 219 15.09 -14.36 -20.10
N ALA A 220 14.52 -13.53 -20.97
CA ALA A 220 14.80 -13.57 -22.40
C ALA A 220 16.23 -13.13 -22.72
N GLU A 221 16.76 -12.12 -22.02
CA GLU A 221 18.16 -11.68 -22.17
C GLU A 221 19.16 -12.75 -21.69
N SER A 222 18.97 -13.31 -20.50
CA SER A 222 19.84 -14.36 -19.95
C SER A 222 19.89 -15.66 -20.77
N LEU A 223 18.82 -15.98 -21.49
CA LEU A 223 18.77 -17.12 -22.42
C LEU A 223 19.29 -16.80 -23.84
N GLY A 224 19.68 -15.56 -24.11
CA GLY A 224 19.98 -15.09 -25.48
C GLY A 224 18.75 -14.97 -26.39
N LEU A 225 17.56 -15.28 -25.87
CA LEU A 225 16.26 -15.28 -26.55
C LEU A 225 15.59 -13.90 -26.63
N ALA A 226 16.35 -12.81 -26.45
CA ALA A 226 15.91 -11.41 -26.55
C ALA A 226 15.46 -10.97 -27.97
N GLY A 227 15.00 -11.90 -28.80
CA GLY A 227 14.31 -11.71 -30.07
C GLY A 227 13.35 -12.86 -30.45
N VAL A 228 13.19 -13.90 -29.61
CA VAL A 228 12.47 -15.15 -29.97
C VAL A 228 11.63 -15.68 -28.80
N ALA A 229 10.56 -14.95 -28.43
CA ALA A 229 9.50 -15.46 -27.54
C ALA A 229 8.16 -14.70 -27.70
N GLY A 230 7.04 -15.43 -27.63
CA GLY A 230 5.69 -14.99 -27.23
C GLY A 230 5.02 -13.81 -27.97
N PHE A 231 4.14 -14.10 -28.95
CA PHE A 231 3.12 -13.19 -29.50
C PHE A 231 3.56 -11.76 -29.90
N GLY A 232 3.89 -11.54 -31.18
CA GLY A 232 3.96 -10.20 -31.80
C GLY A 232 5.28 -9.88 -32.50
N VAL A 233 5.16 -9.25 -33.69
CA VAL A 233 6.23 -8.98 -34.68
C VAL A 233 7.59 -8.59 -34.08
N ALA A 234 8.60 -9.43 -34.33
CA ALA A 234 9.89 -9.41 -33.64
C ALA A 234 10.91 -8.38 -34.18
N ARG A 235 10.63 -7.06 -34.11
CA ARG A 235 11.63 -6.04 -34.53
C ARG A 235 11.84 -4.76 -33.71
N ASP A 236 11.04 -4.43 -32.70
CA ASP A 236 11.30 -3.23 -31.86
C ASP A 236 10.92 -3.35 -30.37
N ARG A 237 10.83 -4.59 -29.84
CA ARG A 237 10.37 -4.83 -28.46
C ARG A 237 11.33 -4.31 -27.37
N ARG A 238 12.64 -4.24 -27.63
CA ARG A 238 13.68 -3.82 -26.66
C ARG A 238 13.66 -2.32 -26.27
N ARG A 239 12.55 -1.62 -26.51
CA ARG A 239 12.37 -0.18 -26.28
C ARG A 239 11.06 0.22 -25.63
N VAL A 240 10.08 -0.68 -25.52
CA VAL A 240 8.77 -0.36 -24.93
C VAL A 240 8.83 -0.59 -23.42
N ARG A 241 8.77 0.50 -22.64
CA ARG A 241 8.82 0.48 -21.17
C ARG A 241 7.77 -0.48 -20.59
N ALA A 242 8.12 -1.16 -19.49
CA ALA A 242 7.24 -2.12 -18.82
C ALA A 242 5.92 -1.51 -18.33
N ASP A 243 5.89 -0.23 -17.92
CA ASP A 243 4.66 0.46 -17.49
C ASP A 243 3.69 0.69 -18.66
N LEU A 244 4.20 0.99 -19.86
CA LEU A 244 3.40 1.06 -21.09
C LEU A 244 2.84 -0.32 -21.48
N ARG A 245 3.65 -1.38 -21.35
CA ARG A 245 3.22 -2.77 -21.64
C ARG A 245 2.14 -3.26 -20.66
N ALA A 246 2.33 -3.05 -19.36
CA ALA A 246 1.37 -3.44 -18.33
C ALA A 246 0.01 -2.76 -18.56
N ALA A 247 -0.02 -1.44 -18.76
CA ALA A 247 -1.26 -0.72 -18.99
C ALA A 247 -1.91 -1.04 -20.35
N ALA A 248 -1.13 -1.40 -21.38
CA ALA A 248 -1.70 -1.89 -22.64
C ALA A 248 -2.45 -3.21 -22.43
N LEU A 249 -1.85 -4.18 -21.73
CA LEU A 249 -2.50 -5.46 -21.39
C LEU A 249 -3.79 -5.25 -20.59
N MET A 250 -3.76 -4.38 -19.57
CA MET A 250 -4.97 -4.00 -18.83
C MET A 250 -6.02 -3.29 -19.70
N ALA A 251 -5.60 -2.47 -20.67
CA ALA A 251 -6.53 -1.78 -21.57
C ALA A 251 -7.25 -2.73 -22.53
N ASP A 252 -6.58 -3.81 -22.98
CA ASP A 252 -7.14 -4.81 -23.89
C ASP A 252 -8.05 -5.82 -23.20
N HIS A 253 -7.93 -5.94 -21.87
CA HIS A 253 -8.87 -6.65 -20.98
C HIS A 253 -9.91 -5.71 -20.33
N ASP A 254 -10.00 -4.46 -20.80
CA ASP A 254 -10.91 -3.40 -20.32
C ASP A 254 -10.79 -3.04 -18.80
N LEU A 255 -9.72 -3.45 -18.10
CA LEU A 255 -9.43 -3.20 -16.67
C LEU A 255 -8.94 -1.76 -16.35
N TRP A 256 -9.23 -0.78 -17.20
CA TRP A 256 -8.95 0.63 -16.89
C TRP A 256 -10.15 1.23 -16.17
N LEU A 257 -9.96 1.58 -14.89
CA LEU A 257 -11.01 2.18 -14.08
C LEU A 257 -11.42 3.55 -14.65
N ASN A 258 -12.72 3.84 -14.58
CA ASN A 258 -13.30 5.10 -15.05
C ASN A 258 -12.95 5.42 -16.52
N ARG A 259 -12.67 4.39 -17.34
CA ARG A 259 -12.37 4.57 -18.76
C ARG A 259 -13.61 4.89 -19.57
N ASP A 260 -14.78 4.34 -19.24
CA ASP A 260 -16.07 4.69 -19.86
C ASP A 260 -16.49 6.14 -19.54
N ARG A 261 -16.37 6.53 -18.28
CA ARG A 261 -16.86 7.79 -17.68
C ARG A 261 -15.84 8.94 -17.77
N ARG A 262 -16.30 10.16 -17.50
CA ARG A 262 -15.49 11.38 -17.37
C ARG A 262 -15.83 12.10 -16.07
N ILE A 263 -15.14 11.70 -15.00
CA ILE A 263 -15.39 12.22 -13.66
C ILE A 263 -14.79 13.62 -13.51
N VAL A 264 -15.63 14.56 -13.06
CA VAL A 264 -15.25 15.91 -12.59
C VAL A 264 -15.24 15.91 -11.07
N GLY A 265 -14.36 16.69 -10.45
CA GLY A 265 -14.20 16.68 -9.00
C GLY A 265 -13.49 15.40 -8.51
N PRO A 266 -13.88 14.85 -7.34
CA PRO A 266 -13.16 13.76 -6.68
C PRO A 266 -13.27 12.43 -7.45
N MET A 267 -12.25 11.58 -7.32
CA MET A 267 -12.23 10.23 -7.91
C MET A 267 -12.56 9.19 -6.83
N PRO A 268 -13.55 8.31 -7.02
CA PRO A 268 -13.85 7.24 -6.06
C PRO A 268 -12.63 6.35 -5.79
N GLY A 269 -12.41 6.00 -4.52
CA GLY A 269 -11.29 5.17 -4.08
C GLY A 269 -9.92 5.83 -4.09
N ILE A 270 -9.79 7.08 -4.56
CA ILE A 270 -8.53 7.84 -4.59
C ILE A 270 -8.62 9.01 -3.60
N SER A 271 -7.84 8.93 -2.54
CA SER A 271 -7.77 9.93 -1.48
C SER A 271 -6.70 10.97 -1.79
N VAL A 272 -6.92 12.20 -1.32
CA VAL A 272 -5.83 13.18 -1.21
C VAL A 272 -4.68 12.57 -0.41
N GLY A 273 -3.45 12.86 -0.83
CA GLY A 273 -2.23 12.29 -0.27
C GLY A 273 -1.73 11.03 -1.00
N ASP A 274 -2.58 10.34 -1.78
CA ASP A 274 -2.16 9.13 -2.50
C ASP A 274 -0.98 9.38 -3.43
N ALA A 275 0.02 8.49 -3.36
CA ALA A 275 1.28 8.57 -4.08
C ALA A 275 1.37 7.54 -5.20
N PHE A 276 1.84 7.94 -6.38
CA PHE A 276 1.93 7.15 -7.61
C PHE A 276 3.34 7.27 -8.22
N PHE A 277 3.82 6.22 -8.88
CA PHE A 277 5.16 6.23 -9.50
C PHE A 277 5.15 6.51 -10.99
N PHE A 278 4.10 6.09 -11.71
CA PHE A 278 4.04 6.19 -13.17
C PHE A 278 2.87 7.07 -13.62
N ARG A 279 3.06 7.94 -14.62
CA ARG A 279 1.93 8.66 -15.24
C ARG A 279 0.90 7.70 -15.84
N MET A 280 1.35 6.51 -16.25
CA MET A 280 0.49 5.46 -16.76
C MET A 280 -0.43 4.85 -15.69
N GLU A 281 0.02 4.80 -14.43
CA GLU A 281 -0.81 4.42 -13.26
C GLU A 281 -2.01 5.37 -13.13
N LEU A 282 -1.77 6.68 -13.30
CA LEU A 282 -2.80 7.72 -13.30
C LEU A 282 -3.79 7.58 -14.48
N CYS A 283 -3.33 7.05 -15.62
CA CYS A 283 -4.17 6.77 -16.79
C CYS A 283 -5.03 5.52 -16.59
N VAL A 284 -4.47 4.43 -16.03
CA VAL A 284 -5.17 3.17 -15.72
C VAL A 284 -6.31 3.40 -14.72
N LEU A 285 -6.12 4.29 -13.75
CA LEU A 285 -7.14 4.65 -12.75
C LEU A 285 -8.15 5.71 -13.23
N GLY A 286 -7.91 6.32 -14.39
CA GLY A 286 -8.71 7.43 -14.93
C GLY A 286 -8.52 8.77 -14.21
N LEU A 287 -7.60 8.86 -13.25
CA LEU A 287 -7.29 10.07 -12.47
C LEU A 287 -6.80 11.22 -13.38
N HIS A 288 -5.93 10.90 -14.35
CA HIS A 288 -5.41 11.80 -15.36
C HIS A 288 -5.15 11.07 -16.69
N GLY A 289 -5.86 11.46 -17.75
CA GLY A 289 -5.89 10.74 -19.04
C GLY A 289 -4.72 10.95 -20.00
N GLN A 290 -3.77 11.86 -19.72
CA GLN A 290 -2.68 12.18 -20.65
C GLN A 290 -1.33 11.57 -20.23
N VAL A 291 -0.75 10.78 -21.14
CA VAL A 291 0.53 10.09 -20.93
C VAL A 291 1.71 11.07 -20.75
N GLN A 292 1.63 12.25 -21.38
CA GLN A 292 2.71 13.25 -21.40
C GLN A 292 2.24 14.69 -21.10
N ALA A 293 1.12 15.13 -21.67
CA ALA A 293 0.68 16.53 -21.58
C ALA A 293 0.37 16.96 -20.14
N GLY A 294 0.62 18.24 -19.80
CA GLY A 294 0.37 18.75 -18.45
C GLY A 294 -1.12 18.80 -18.06
N ILE A 295 -2.01 19.04 -19.03
CA ILE A 295 -3.44 19.26 -18.83
C ILE A 295 -4.21 18.09 -19.45
N ASP A 296 -5.12 17.46 -18.70
CA ASP A 296 -6.14 16.56 -19.23
C ASP A 296 -7.50 17.28 -19.27
N TYR A 297 -8.23 17.05 -20.36
CA TYR A 297 -9.46 17.78 -20.66
C TYR A 297 -10.41 16.98 -21.56
N VAL A 298 -11.69 17.34 -21.51
CA VAL A 298 -12.68 16.94 -22.50
C VAL A 298 -12.60 17.91 -23.66
N SER A 299 -12.42 17.39 -24.87
CA SER A 299 -12.44 18.18 -26.10
C SER A 299 -13.84 18.69 -26.44
N ALA A 300 -13.96 19.91 -26.99
CA ALA A 300 -15.17 20.52 -27.53
C ALA A 300 -16.18 19.52 -28.13
N GLY A 301 -15.83 18.85 -29.24
CA GLY A 301 -16.65 17.84 -29.92
C GLY A 301 -16.87 16.50 -29.18
N ARG A 302 -16.63 16.47 -27.87
CA ARG A 302 -16.99 15.39 -26.93
C ARG A 302 -17.57 15.93 -25.62
N SER A 303 -17.85 17.24 -25.51
CA SER A 303 -18.49 17.85 -24.36
C SER A 303 -19.95 18.13 -24.66
N ALA A 304 -20.84 17.91 -23.70
CA ALA A 304 -22.27 18.22 -23.86
C ALA A 304 -22.53 19.73 -24.09
N SER A 305 -21.66 20.61 -23.60
CA SER A 305 -21.72 22.06 -23.85
C SER A 305 -21.11 22.49 -25.20
N GLY A 306 -20.49 21.57 -25.95
CA GLY A 306 -19.70 21.89 -27.14
C GLY A 306 -18.35 22.56 -26.86
N GLU A 307 -18.06 22.93 -25.62
CA GLU A 307 -16.81 23.62 -25.22
C GLU A 307 -15.84 22.69 -24.47
N PRO A 308 -14.52 22.91 -24.56
CA PRO A 308 -13.55 22.06 -23.89
C PRO A 308 -13.49 22.35 -22.38
N ILE A 309 -13.37 21.33 -21.54
CA ILE A 309 -13.40 21.46 -20.07
C ILE A 309 -12.23 20.66 -19.46
N ALA A 310 -11.36 21.33 -18.71
CA ALA A 310 -10.23 20.70 -18.03
C ALA A 310 -10.66 19.93 -16.77
N THR A 311 -10.11 18.73 -16.58
CA THR A 311 -10.48 17.80 -15.49
C THR A 311 -9.34 17.55 -14.50
N SER A 312 -8.08 17.59 -14.95
CA SER A 312 -6.91 17.43 -14.10
C SER A 312 -5.66 18.05 -14.72
N ILE A 313 -4.72 18.47 -13.86
CA ILE A 313 -3.39 18.95 -14.26
C ILE A 313 -2.27 18.22 -13.51
N ILE A 314 -1.09 18.13 -14.13
CA ILE A 314 0.13 17.63 -13.49
C ILE A 314 1.20 18.72 -13.41
N VAL A 315 1.38 19.25 -12.20
CA VAL A 315 2.47 20.17 -11.85
C VAL A 315 3.73 19.35 -11.61
N SER A 316 4.81 19.55 -12.37
CA SER A 316 5.94 18.61 -12.32
C SER A 316 7.33 19.25 -12.26
N GLY A 317 7.42 20.51 -11.84
CA GLY A 317 8.59 21.37 -12.09
C GLY A 317 8.86 21.41 -13.59
N GLY A 318 7.77 21.55 -14.36
CA GLY A 318 7.73 21.26 -15.78
C GLY A 318 8.03 22.50 -16.60
N TYR A 319 7.50 23.66 -16.21
CA TYR A 319 7.83 24.95 -16.79
C TYR A 319 8.68 25.76 -15.80
N GLU A 320 9.48 26.67 -16.34
CA GLU A 320 10.30 27.59 -15.52
C GLU A 320 9.46 28.71 -14.89
N ASP A 321 8.23 28.91 -15.36
CA ASP A 321 7.30 29.98 -14.97
C ASP A 321 6.18 29.52 -14.01
N ASP A 322 6.16 28.23 -13.62
CA ASP A 322 5.24 27.69 -12.59
C ASP A 322 5.62 28.27 -11.21
N ASP A 323 4.64 28.78 -10.45
CA ASP A 323 4.81 29.27 -9.07
C ASP A 323 3.83 28.55 -8.12
N ASP A 324 4.34 28.02 -7.01
CA ASP A 324 3.66 26.98 -6.22
C ASP A 324 3.81 27.19 -4.70
N HIS A 325 2.79 27.79 -4.10
CA HIS A 325 2.68 28.02 -2.65
C HIS A 325 1.78 26.98 -1.96
N GLY A 326 1.56 25.81 -2.58
CA GLY A 326 0.60 24.82 -2.10
C GLY A 326 -0.82 25.26 -2.45
N ASP A 327 -1.53 25.89 -1.51
CA ASP A 327 -2.96 26.22 -1.67
C ASP A 327 -3.21 27.28 -2.77
N VAL A 328 -2.20 28.07 -3.11
CA VAL A 328 -2.18 28.96 -4.29
C VAL A 328 -1.16 28.42 -5.29
N LEU A 329 -1.63 28.17 -6.52
CA LEU A 329 -0.81 27.72 -7.65
C LEU A 329 -1.00 28.68 -8.83
N VAL A 330 0.10 29.18 -9.40
CA VAL A 330 0.09 29.83 -10.72
C VAL A 330 0.66 28.82 -11.71
N TYR A 331 -0.23 28.22 -12.50
CA TYR A 331 0.11 27.16 -13.44
C TYR A 331 0.39 27.72 -14.84
N THR A 332 1.49 27.29 -15.47
CA THR A 332 1.82 27.68 -16.85
C THR A 332 1.04 26.82 -17.85
N GLY A 333 0.46 27.48 -18.86
CA GLY A 333 -0.22 26.83 -19.97
C GLY A 333 0.69 25.89 -20.77
N HIS A 334 0.08 25.02 -21.57
CA HIS A 334 0.81 24.12 -22.47
C HIS A 334 1.06 24.77 -23.85
N GLY A 335 2.02 24.22 -24.59
CA GLY A 335 2.35 24.64 -25.95
C GLY A 335 3.56 25.59 -26.04
N GLY A 336 3.96 25.89 -27.27
CA GLY A 336 5.07 26.80 -27.59
C GLY A 336 6.45 26.34 -27.14
N ARG A 337 6.65 25.03 -26.90
CA ARG A 337 7.85 24.45 -26.27
C ARG A 337 8.65 23.56 -27.22
N ASP A 338 9.97 23.69 -27.22
CA ASP A 338 10.86 22.78 -27.93
C ASP A 338 10.94 21.41 -27.21
N PRO A 339 10.74 20.27 -27.91
CA PRO A 339 10.78 18.94 -27.29
C PRO A 339 12.13 18.57 -26.64
N ASN A 340 13.25 19.06 -27.18
CA ASN A 340 14.60 18.68 -26.80
C ASN A 340 15.22 19.68 -25.81
N LEU A 341 15.08 20.98 -26.08
CA LEU A 341 15.63 22.06 -25.27
C LEU A 341 14.79 22.37 -24.02
N HIS A 342 13.55 21.87 -23.97
CA HIS A 342 12.63 22.06 -22.85
C HIS A 342 12.31 23.53 -22.50
N LYS A 343 12.65 24.50 -23.36
CA LYS A 343 12.30 25.92 -23.23
C LYS A 343 11.16 26.31 -24.15
N HIS A 344 10.57 27.49 -23.93
CA HIS A 344 9.65 28.08 -24.91
C HIS A 344 10.44 28.62 -26.11
N CYS A 345 9.87 28.45 -27.30
CA CYS A 345 10.46 28.82 -28.58
C CYS A 345 9.48 29.58 -29.50
N VAL A 346 8.19 29.59 -29.18
CA VAL A 346 7.15 30.43 -29.79
C VAL A 346 6.09 30.76 -28.74
N ASP A 347 5.31 31.81 -28.99
CA ASP A 347 4.20 32.22 -28.11
C ASP A 347 3.11 31.14 -28.01
N GLN A 348 2.49 31.03 -26.85
CA GLN A 348 1.36 30.15 -26.61
C GLN A 348 0.06 30.68 -27.20
N LYS A 349 -0.91 29.77 -27.38
CA LYS A 349 -2.25 30.07 -27.89
C LYS A 349 -3.31 29.62 -26.89
N LEU A 350 -4.44 30.33 -26.83
CA LEU A 350 -5.62 29.93 -26.07
C LEU A 350 -6.41 28.86 -26.82
N GLU A 351 -5.81 27.69 -27.00
CA GLU A 351 -6.38 26.53 -27.69
C GLU A 351 -6.14 25.23 -26.89
N GLY A 352 -6.85 24.15 -27.24
CA GLY A 352 -6.70 22.85 -26.58
C GLY A 352 -6.88 22.92 -25.06
N GLY A 353 -5.89 22.44 -24.31
CA GLY A 353 -5.88 22.47 -22.85
C GLY A 353 -5.87 23.88 -22.23
N ASN A 354 -5.36 24.91 -22.93
CA ASN A 354 -5.34 26.28 -22.43
C ASN A 354 -6.76 26.86 -22.41
N LEU A 355 -7.47 26.72 -23.53
CA LEU A 355 -8.90 27.06 -23.60
C LEU A 355 -9.73 26.23 -22.61
N ALA A 356 -9.36 24.96 -22.40
CA ALA A 356 -10.05 24.11 -21.43
C ALA A 356 -9.90 24.57 -19.96
N LEU A 357 -8.77 25.18 -19.59
CA LEU A 357 -8.57 25.77 -18.26
C LEU A 357 -9.36 27.07 -18.11
N GLU A 358 -9.38 27.92 -19.13
CA GLU A 358 -10.16 29.16 -19.16
C GLU A 358 -11.67 28.89 -19.09
N ARG A 359 -12.18 27.89 -19.82
CA ARG A 359 -13.58 27.45 -19.70
C ARG A 359 -13.87 26.79 -18.36
N SER A 360 -12.94 26.01 -17.80
CA SER A 360 -13.10 25.51 -16.43
C SER A 360 -13.15 26.64 -15.38
N MET A 361 -12.51 27.80 -15.62
CA MET A 361 -12.71 29.01 -14.80
C MET A 361 -14.14 29.54 -14.95
N ALA A 362 -14.59 29.79 -16.18
CA ALA A 362 -15.91 30.36 -16.46
C ALA A 362 -17.07 29.49 -15.93
N TYR A 363 -16.91 28.17 -15.92
CA TYR A 363 -17.88 27.22 -15.39
C TYR A 363 -17.62 26.80 -13.91
N GLY A 364 -16.62 27.36 -13.23
CA GLY A 364 -16.30 27.08 -11.83
C GLY A 364 -15.91 25.61 -11.53
N ILE A 365 -15.34 24.92 -12.52
CA ILE A 365 -15.08 23.48 -12.53
C ILE A 365 -13.92 23.10 -11.60
N GLU A 366 -14.09 21.98 -10.92
CA GLU A 366 -13.14 21.41 -9.98
C GLU A 366 -12.08 20.59 -10.72
N ILE A 367 -10.84 21.06 -10.68
CA ILE A 367 -9.69 20.44 -11.35
C ILE A 367 -8.84 19.68 -10.34
N ARG A 368 -8.55 18.41 -10.62
CA ARG A 368 -7.63 17.60 -9.82
C ARG A 368 -6.19 18.01 -10.06
N VAL A 369 -5.43 18.30 -9.00
CA VAL A 369 -4.01 18.65 -9.09
C VAL A 369 -3.15 17.47 -8.62
N ILE A 370 -2.28 17.01 -9.51
CA ILE A 370 -1.28 15.98 -9.22
C ILE A 370 0.10 16.63 -9.26
N ARG A 371 0.84 16.63 -8.15
CA ARG A 371 2.17 17.26 -8.05
C ARG A 371 3.28 16.22 -8.11
N ALA A 372 4.29 16.43 -8.94
CA ALA A 372 5.40 15.50 -9.12
C ALA A 372 6.68 15.97 -8.41
N VAL A 373 7.01 15.35 -7.27
CA VAL A 373 8.22 15.62 -6.48
C VAL A 373 9.38 14.78 -7.00
N LYS A 374 10.57 15.38 -7.14
CA LYS A 374 11.81 14.64 -7.47
C LYS A 374 12.22 13.76 -6.28
N SER A 375 12.38 12.45 -6.48
CA SER A 375 12.85 11.54 -5.43
C SER A 375 13.71 10.42 -6.01
N ARG A 376 14.91 10.25 -5.46
CA ARG A 376 15.87 9.21 -5.88
C ARG A 376 15.38 7.77 -5.59
N ARG A 377 14.36 7.62 -4.73
CA ARG A 377 13.76 6.31 -4.38
C ARG A 377 12.69 5.84 -5.38
N SER A 378 12.24 6.71 -6.28
CA SER A 378 11.30 6.37 -7.36
C SER A 378 11.99 5.64 -8.51
N PRO A 379 11.38 4.58 -9.09
CA PRO A 379 11.88 3.93 -10.31
C PRO A 379 12.06 4.88 -11.52
N VAL A 380 11.41 6.04 -11.53
CA VAL A 380 11.48 7.05 -12.59
C VAL A 380 11.97 8.43 -12.10
N GLY A 381 12.57 8.49 -10.90
CA GLY A 381 13.11 9.72 -10.32
C GLY A 381 12.08 10.77 -9.87
N LYS A 382 10.77 10.51 -10.07
CA LYS A 382 9.66 11.36 -9.59
C LYS A 382 8.59 10.53 -8.88
N VAL A 383 7.94 11.10 -7.87
CA VAL A 383 6.72 10.58 -7.23
C VAL A 383 5.60 11.59 -7.46
N TYR A 384 4.44 11.12 -7.89
CA TYR A 384 3.27 11.93 -8.17
C TYR A 384 2.30 11.82 -6.98
N PHE A 385 1.95 12.93 -6.34
CA PHE A 385 0.98 12.97 -5.25
C PHE A 385 -0.31 13.64 -5.73
N TYR A 386 -1.47 13.09 -5.37
CA TYR A 386 -2.75 13.77 -5.57
C TYR A 386 -3.02 14.73 -4.41
N ASP A 387 -2.92 16.04 -4.66
CA ASP A 387 -3.06 17.09 -3.63
C ASP A 387 -4.48 17.67 -3.54
N GLY A 388 -5.43 17.05 -4.24
CA GLY A 388 -6.86 17.36 -4.19
C GLY A 388 -7.37 18.25 -5.32
N LEU A 389 -8.48 18.92 -5.04
CA LEU A 389 -9.27 19.73 -5.94
C LEU A 389 -8.95 21.22 -5.81
N TYR A 390 -8.84 21.88 -6.95
CA TYR A 390 -8.57 23.30 -7.09
C TYR A 390 -9.57 23.90 -8.08
N LYS A 391 -9.82 25.21 -8.00
CA LYS A 391 -10.56 25.97 -9.01
C LYS A 391 -9.65 27.03 -9.62
N VAL A 392 -9.73 27.21 -10.93
CA VAL A 392 -9.14 28.39 -11.59
C VAL A 392 -9.97 29.60 -11.17
N VAL A 393 -9.31 30.69 -10.79
CA VAL A 393 -9.96 31.94 -10.34
C VAL A 393 -9.57 33.17 -11.17
N ASP A 394 -8.48 33.10 -11.91
CA ASP A 394 -7.99 34.15 -12.80
C ASP A 394 -7.05 33.55 -13.86
N TYR A 395 -6.92 34.20 -15.02
CA TYR A 395 -5.94 33.85 -16.04
C TYR A 395 -5.50 35.07 -16.86
N TRP A 396 -4.24 35.09 -17.28
CA TRP A 396 -3.68 36.15 -18.10
C TRP A 396 -2.63 35.63 -19.09
N LEU A 397 -2.34 36.43 -20.11
CA LEU A 397 -1.17 36.26 -20.96
C LEU A 397 -0.02 37.05 -20.33
N ASP A 398 1.10 36.38 -20.07
CA ASP A 398 2.31 36.95 -19.47
C ASP A 398 3.52 36.72 -20.39
N ARG A 399 4.64 37.39 -20.13
CA ARG A 399 5.90 37.13 -20.83
C ARG A 399 6.77 36.22 -19.97
N GLY A 400 6.85 34.94 -20.34
CA GLY A 400 7.62 33.93 -19.60
C GLY A 400 9.13 34.19 -19.63
N LYS A 401 9.89 33.50 -18.77
CA LYS A 401 11.35 33.71 -18.61
C LYS A 401 12.15 33.51 -19.90
N SER A 402 11.70 32.63 -20.79
CA SER A 402 12.25 32.45 -22.15
C SER A 402 11.93 33.61 -23.13
N GLY A 403 11.17 34.63 -22.73
CA GLY A 403 10.88 35.84 -23.52
C GLY A 403 9.64 35.80 -24.43
N PHE A 404 8.93 34.68 -24.45
CA PHE A 404 7.71 34.43 -25.23
C PHE A 404 6.43 34.61 -24.39
N GLY A 405 5.30 34.82 -25.07
CA GLY A 405 3.97 34.85 -24.45
C GLY A 405 3.56 33.47 -23.90
N VAL A 406 3.23 33.40 -22.61
CA VAL A 406 2.73 32.20 -21.93
C VAL A 406 1.43 32.52 -21.20
N TYR A 407 0.46 31.61 -21.24
CA TYR A 407 -0.75 31.77 -20.43
C TYR A 407 -0.47 31.30 -19.01
N LYS A 408 -0.88 32.09 -18.02
CA LYS A 408 -0.81 31.75 -16.60
C LYS A 408 -2.22 31.65 -16.03
N TYR A 409 -2.44 30.65 -15.20
CA TYR A 409 -3.73 30.36 -14.56
C TYR A 409 -3.54 30.36 -13.05
N ARG A 410 -4.18 31.29 -12.35
CA ARG A 410 -4.19 31.29 -10.88
C ARG A 410 -5.27 30.33 -10.40
N MET A 411 -4.86 29.38 -9.59
CA MET A 411 -5.68 28.30 -9.05
C MET A 411 -5.64 28.33 -7.53
N LEU A 412 -6.80 28.21 -6.91
CA LEU A 412 -6.94 28.09 -5.46
C LEU A 412 -7.42 26.70 -5.09
N ARG A 413 -6.82 26.11 -4.06
CA ARG A 413 -7.28 24.85 -3.47
C ARG A 413 -8.66 25.03 -2.84
N ILE A 414 -9.51 24.01 -2.93
CA ILE A 414 -10.81 24.01 -2.24
C ILE A 414 -10.57 23.70 -0.75
N GLU A 415 -11.15 24.51 0.13
CA GLU A 415 -11.08 24.36 1.59
C GLU A 415 -11.75 23.06 2.08
N GLY A 416 -11.44 22.64 3.31
CA GLY A 416 -12.02 21.44 3.92
C GLY A 416 -11.51 20.10 3.36
N GLN A 417 -10.46 20.10 2.54
CA GLN A 417 -9.79 18.89 2.08
C GLN A 417 -8.57 18.53 2.93
N GLU A 418 -8.41 17.23 3.18
CA GLU A 418 -7.24 16.57 3.79
C GLU A 418 -5.87 17.20 3.46
N PRO A 419 -4.86 17.11 4.36
CA PRO A 419 -3.52 17.62 4.12
C PRO A 419 -2.89 17.13 2.80
N MET A 420 -2.18 18.02 2.10
CA MET A 420 -1.54 17.71 0.82
C MET A 420 -0.42 16.67 0.98
N GLY A 421 -0.41 15.67 0.10
CA GLY A 421 0.62 14.63 0.08
C GLY A 421 2.02 15.17 -0.16
N THR A 422 2.15 16.24 -0.97
CA THR A 422 3.45 16.90 -1.13
C THR A 422 3.92 17.65 0.11
N VAL A 423 3.01 18.18 0.94
CA VAL A 423 3.36 18.81 2.21
C VAL A 423 3.80 17.74 3.20
N ASN A 424 3.02 16.67 3.36
CA ASN A 424 3.37 15.56 4.25
C ASN A 424 4.70 14.90 3.85
N TYR A 425 4.97 14.74 2.55
CA TYR A 425 6.27 14.25 2.06
C TYR A 425 7.42 15.21 2.41
N ARG A 426 7.26 16.53 2.24
CA ARG A 426 8.28 17.52 2.61
C ARG A 426 8.58 17.50 4.11
N VAL A 427 7.54 17.53 4.95
CA VAL A 427 7.64 17.46 6.42
C VAL A 427 8.34 16.17 6.85
N ALA A 428 7.98 15.02 6.28
CA ALA A 428 8.60 13.75 6.61
C ALA A 428 10.07 13.65 6.17
N GLU A 429 10.48 14.25 5.05
CA GLU A 429 11.90 14.32 4.66
C GLU A 429 12.68 15.28 5.56
N GLN A 430 12.06 16.36 6.08
CA GLN A 430 12.68 17.27 7.05
C GLN A 430 12.87 16.61 8.43
N LEU A 431 11.86 15.89 8.93
CA LEU A 431 11.91 15.13 10.20
C LEU A 431 13.03 14.08 10.21
N LYS A 432 13.50 13.60 9.05
CA LYS A 432 14.64 12.67 8.94
C LYS A 432 16.01 13.34 9.05
N VAL A 433 16.06 14.67 9.01
CA VAL A 433 17.28 15.48 9.09
C VAL A 433 17.37 16.16 10.45
N ASP A 434 16.30 16.83 10.87
CA ASP A 434 16.17 17.43 12.19
C ASP A 434 14.72 17.31 12.66
N VAL A 435 14.52 16.49 13.69
CA VAL A 435 13.20 16.25 14.29
C VAL A 435 12.73 17.49 15.06
N LEU A 436 13.62 18.10 15.84
CA LEU A 436 13.30 19.16 16.81
C LEU A 436 13.08 20.51 16.13
N ALA A 437 13.74 20.78 15.00
CA ALA A 437 13.49 21.98 14.21
C ALA A 437 12.08 22.01 13.58
N ILE A 438 11.44 20.86 13.40
CA ILE A 438 10.10 20.73 12.80
C ILE A 438 9.02 20.47 13.86
N ARG A 439 9.37 19.73 14.93
CA ARG A 439 8.52 19.36 16.06
C ARG A 439 9.33 19.48 17.36
N PRO A 440 9.42 20.67 17.97
CA PRO A 440 10.24 20.90 19.17
C PRO A 440 9.65 20.27 20.44
N THR A 441 8.40 19.79 20.39
CA THR A 441 7.65 19.20 21.50
C THR A 441 6.90 17.95 21.03
N GLY A 442 6.53 17.08 21.98
CA GLY A 442 5.68 15.91 21.76
C GLY A 442 6.42 14.57 21.57
N TYR A 443 7.73 14.57 21.34
CA TYR A 443 8.49 13.31 21.38
C TYR A 443 8.71 12.84 22.83
N LEU A 444 8.12 11.69 23.16
CA LEU A 444 8.31 11.00 24.43
C LEU A 444 9.56 10.11 24.41
N SER A 445 9.89 9.54 23.26
CA SER A 445 11.16 8.88 22.97
C SER A 445 11.51 9.01 21.49
N PHE A 446 12.79 9.09 21.17
CA PHE A 446 13.28 8.98 19.79
C PHE A 446 13.51 7.53 19.34
N ASP A 447 13.59 6.60 20.28
CA ASP A 447 13.66 5.16 19.99
C ASP A 447 13.10 4.32 21.16
N ILE A 448 11.88 3.78 21.00
CA ILE A 448 11.33 2.79 21.94
C ILE A 448 11.89 1.39 21.73
N SER A 449 12.62 1.13 20.63
CA SER A 449 13.30 -0.15 20.44
C SER A 449 14.55 -0.31 21.31
N MET A 450 15.08 0.78 21.87
CA MET A 450 16.31 0.82 22.65
C MET A 450 17.50 0.16 21.91
N GLY A 451 17.60 0.41 20.61
CA GLY A 451 18.60 -0.18 19.72
C GLY A 451 18.39 -1.65 19.35
N ARG A 452 17.22 -2.24 19.65
CA ARG A 452 16.87 -3.62 19.24
C ARG A 452 16.44 -3.72 17.77
N GLU A 453 16.09 -2.61 17.12
CA GLU A 453 15.77 -2.55 15.68
C GLU A 453 16.93 -1.97 14.86
N THR A 454 16.93 -2.24 13.55
CA THR A 454 17.86 -1.67 12.56
C THR A 454 17.64 -0.18 12.26
N LEU A 455 16.49 0.37 12.68
CA LEU A 455 16.12 1.77 12.58
C LEU A 455 15.38 2.17 13.87
N PRO A 456 15.61 3.36 14.42
CA PRO A 456 14.93 3.79 15.64
C PRO A 456 13.41 3.94 15.41
N VAL A 457 12.63 3.56 16.41
CA VAL A 457 11.16 3.70 16.41
C VAL A 457 10.76 4.83 17.34
N ALA A 458 10.40 5.99 16.80
CA ALA A 458 10.04 7.14 17.62
C ALA A 458 8.65 6.98 18.26
N LEU A 459 8.44 7.62 19.42
CA LEU A 459 7.16 7.73 20.12
C LEU A 459 6.77 9.20 20.28
N PHE A 460 5.59 9.56 19.78
CA PHE A 460 5.13 10.94 19.65
C PHE A 460 3.69 11.14 20.18
N ASN A 461 3.50 12.10 21.09
CA ASN A 461 2.20 12.51 21.61
C ASN A 461 2.06 14.04 21.58
N ASP A 462 1.09 14.54 20.82
CA ASP A 462 0.66 15.95 20.79
C ASP A 462 -0.85 16.10 21.11
N VAL A 463 -1.40 15.11 21.84
CA VAL A 463 -2.84 14.96 22.12
C VAL A 463 -3.14 15.03 23.61
N ASP A 464 -2.38 14.31 24.44
CA ASP A 464 -2.55 14.17 25.89
C ASP A 464 -1.22 13.78 26.58
N ASP A 465 -1.27 13.42 27.87
CA ASP A 465 -0.10 13.00 28.68
C ASP A 465 0.12 11.47 28.70
N ASP A 466 -0.54 10.69 27.84
CA ASP A 466 -0.41 9.21 27.79
C ASP A 466 0.98 8.77 27.32
N GLN A 467 1.55 7.75 27.97
CA GLN A 467 2.89 7.23 27.70
C GLN A 467 2.94 5.69 27.69
N ASP A 468 1.79 5.02 27.59
CA ASP A 468 1.67 3.57 27.79
C ASP A 468 2.62 2.70 26.94
N PRO A 469 2.99 3.07 25.69
CA PRO A 469 3.98 2.32 24.91
C PRO A 469 5.37 2.22 25.55
N LEU A 470 5.71 3.04 26.54
CA LEU A 470 6.95 2.96 27.33
C LEU A 470 6.89 1.91 28.45
N LEU A 471 5.73 1.33 28.75
CA LEU A 471 5.53 0.37 29.84
C LEU A 471 5.80 -1.10 29.43
N PHE A 472 5.94 -1.37 28.13
CA PHE A 472 6.11 -2.72 27.57
C PHE A 472 7.57 -2.99 27.15
N GLU A 473 8.01 -4.24 27.24
CA GLU A 473 9.33 -4.61 26.70
C GLU A 473 9.31 -4.65 25.16
N TYR A 474 10.16 -3.86 24.52
CA TYR A 474 10.26 -3.89 23.05
C TYR A 474 10.93 -5.19 22.58
N LEU A 475 10.19 -6.04 21.88
CA LEU A 475 10.63 -7.36 21.45
C LEU A 475 10.72 -7.44 19.92
N ALA A 476 11.87 -7.11 19.34
CA ALA A 476 12.04 -7.00 17.88
C ALA A 476 11.80 -8.31 17.08
N ARG A 477 11.85 -9.49 17.73
CA ARG A 477 11.59 -10.82 17.13
C ARG A 477 10.78 -11.71 18.07
N PRO A 478 9.80 -12.48 17.56
CA PRO A 478 8.90 -13.26 18.39
C PRO A 478 9.61 -14.40 19.14
N ILE A 479 9.18 -14.65 20.37
CA ILE A 479 9.70 -15.76 21.18
C ILE A 479 8.83 -16.99 20.94
N PHE A 480 9.34 -17.93 20.15
CA PHE A 480 8.67 -19.21 19.88
C PHE A 480 8.88 -20.24 21.02
N PRO A 481 7.90 -21.11 21.30
CA PRO A 481 8.10 -22.25 22.20
C PRO A 481 9.21 -23.17 21.66
N THR A 482 10.14 -23.58 22.51
CA THR A 482 11.26 -24.46 22.12
C THR A 482 10.77 -25.75 21.45
N SER A 483 9.65 -26.31 21.93
CA SER A 483 8.99 -27.50 21.39
C SER A 483 8.35 -27.30 20.00
N ALA A 484 8.12 -26.07 19.56
CA ALA A 484 7.61 -25.75 18.23
C ALA A 484 8.72 -25.63 17.18
N VAL A 485 9.94 -25.26 17.59
CA VAL A 485 11.06 -24.93 16.68
C VAL A 485 12.15 -26.01 16.68
N GLN A 486 12.45 -26.61 17.83
CA GLN A 486 13.55 -27.56 17.97
C GLN A 486 13.21 -28.91 17.28
N GLY A 487 14.20 -29.52 16.64
CA GLY A 487 14.09 -30.84 16.00
C GLY A 487 13.40 -30.87 14.63
N LYS A 488 12.42 -29.99 14.36
CA LYS A 488 11.65 -29.94 13.10
C LYS A 488 12.40 -29.32 11.91
N PHE A 489 13.67 -29.71 11.74
CA PHE A 489 14.52 -29.25 10.64
C PHE A 489 14.50 -30.18 9.42
N ALA A 490 14.16 -31.47 9.57
CA ALA A 490 14.24 -32.44 8.47
C ALA A 490 13.37 -33.72 8.62
N GLU A 491 12.08 -33.63 8.96
CA GLU A 491 11.13 -34.73 8.64
C GLU A 491 10.84 -34.73 7.12
N GLY A 492 11.83 -35.16 6.33
CA GLY A 492 11.76 -35.14 4.85
C GLY A 492 13.07 -34.83 4.11
N GLY A 493 14.22 -34.74 4.78
CA GLY A 493 15.54 -34.75 4.11
C GLY A 493 15.92 -33.54 3.26
N GLY A 494 15.22 -32.40 3.39
CA GLY A 494 15.49 -31.18 2.63
C GLY A 494 16.29 -30.14 3.42
N GLY A 495 17.60 -30.03 3.15
CA GLY A 495 18.43 -28.90 3.60
C GLY A 495 18.04 -27.57 2.93
N GLY A 496 18.74 -26.48 3.29
CA GLY A 496 18.68 -25.24 2.51
C GLY A 496 19.32 -25.39 1.13
N CYS A 497 19.28 -24.35 0.30
CA CYS A 497 19.87 -24.41 -1.04
C CYS A 497 21.41 -24.28 -1.03
N ASP A 498 22.09 -25.07 -1.85
CA ASP A 498 23.53 -25.01 -2.09
C ASP A 498 23.96 -23.89 -3.05
N CYS A 499 23.08 -22.95 -3.38
CA CYS A 499 23.39 -21.81 -4.24
C CYS A 499 24.51 -20.95 -3.63
N VAL A 500 25.69 -20.92 -4.25
CA VAL A 500 26.82 -20.07 -3.80
C VAL A 500 26.60 -18.60 -4.16
N GLY A 501 25.86 -18.33 -5.25
CA GLY A 501 25.47 -16.98 -5.68
C GLY A 501 24.02 -16.62 -5.33
N ILE A 502 23.51 -15.60 -6.02
CA ILE A 502 22.09 -15.24 -6.04
C ILE A 502 21.24 -16.45 -6.44
N CYS A 503 20.20 -16.77 -5.67
CA CYS A 503 19.29 -17.86 -6.00
C CYS A 503 18.46 -17.54 -7.25
N SER A 504 18.36 -18.52 -8.15
CA SER A 504 17.56 -18.48 -9.38
C SER A 504 16.47 -19.56 -9.36
N ILE A 505 15.57 -19.51 -10.35
CA ILE A 505 14.57 -20.55 -10.62
C ILE A 505 15.28 -21.91 -10.73
N GLY A 506 14.80 -22.91 -10.00
CA GLY A 506 15.35 -24.28 -9.98
C GLY A 506 16.16 -24.66 -8.74
N CYS A 507 16.37 -23.77 -7.76
CA CYS A 507 16.97 -24.15 -6.47
C CYS A 507 15.95 -24.78 -5.50
N ASN A 508 16.42 -25.44 -4.43
CA ASN A 508 15.56 -26.04 -3.39
C ASN A 508 14.51 -25.04 -2.84
N CYS A 509 14.92 -23.82 -2.50
CA CYS A 509 14.03 -22.78 -2.01
C CYS A 509 13.01 -22.31 -3.06
N ALA A 510 13.37 -22.30 -4.35
CA ALA A 510 12.41 -22.06 -5.42
C ALA A 510 11.37 -23.20 -5.50
N GLY A 511 11.82 -24.45 -5.37
CA GLY A 511 10.96 -25.64 -5.32
C GLY A 511 9.90 -25.56 -4.20
N ARG A 512 10.31 -25.26 -2.97
CA ARG A 512 9.39 -25.06 -1.82
C ARG A 512 8.35 -23.95 -2.05
N ASN A 513 8.66 -22.99 -2.93
CA ASN A 513 7.79 -21.88 -3.30
C ASN A 513 6.87 -22.16 -4.49
N GLY A 514 6.81 -23.40 -5.02
CA GLY A 514 6.06 -23.73 -6.24
C GLY A 514 6.82 -23.43 -7.54
N GLY A 515 8.15 -23.43 -7.51
CA GLY A 515 9.03 -23.19 -8.65
C GLY A 515 9.44 -21.72 -8.86
N GLU A 516 8.62 -20.76 -8.42
CA GLU A 516 8.90 -19.31 -8.53
C GLU A 516 9.03 -18.63 -7.17
N PHE A 517 10.04 -17.77 -6.98
CA PHE A 517 10.18 -16.97 -5.76
C PHE A 517 8.99 -16.02 -5.56
N ALA A 518 8.69 -15.71 -4.30
CA ALA A 518 7.66 -14.73 -3.95
C ALA A 518 8.08 -13.29 -4.24
N TYR A 519 9.38 -13.00 -4.31
CA TYR A 519 9.94 -11.63 -4.41
C TYR A 519 10.64 -11.37 -5.75
N ASP A 520 10.67 -10.11 -6.16
CA ASP A 520 11.56 -9.61 -7.20
C ASP A 520 12.98 -9.34 -6.68
N LYS A 521 13.89 -8.93 -7.57
CA LYS A 521 15.29 -8.61 -7.24
C LYS A 521 15.48 -7.41 -6.29
N THR A 522 14.41 -6.67 -5.98
CA THR A 522 14.42 -5.53 -5.05
C THR A 522 13.85 -5.88 -3.68
N GLY A 523 13.30 -7.09 -3.51
CA GLY A 523 12.57 -7.51 -2.31
C GLY A 523 11.10 -7.09 -2.31
N THR A 524 10.55 -6.69 -3.45
CA THR A 524 9.10 -6.41 -3.61
C THR A 524 8.38 -7.73 -3.88
N LEU A 525 7.32 -8.02 -3.14
CA LEU A 525 6.48 -9.21 -3.32
C LEU A 525 5.80 -9.17 -4.71
N LEU A 526 6.05 -10.17 -5.53
CA LEU A 526 5.44 -10.31 -6.85
C LEU A 526 4.02 -10.90 -6.76
N ARG A 527 3.82 -11.89 -5.88
CA ARG A 527 2.56 -12.61 -5.68
C ARG A 527 2.43 -13.03 -4.21
N GLY A 528 1.24 -12.91 -3.64
CA GLY A 528 0.92 -13.44 -2.31
C GLY A 528 0.82 -14.96 -2.35
N LYS A 529 1.05 -15.59 -1.20
CA LYS A 529 1.00 -17.06 -1.03
C LYS A 529 0.44 -17.39 0.35
N PRO A 530 -0.14 -18.58 0.59
CA PRO A 530 -0.49 -18.98 1.96
C PRO A 530 0.76 -19.14 2.85
N LEU A 531 1.93 -19.40 2.24
CA LEU A 531 3.21 -19.50 2.95
C LEU A 531 4.37 -19.22 1.98
N VAL A 532 5.33 -18.40 2.41
CA VAL A 532 6.57 -18.12 1.66
C VAL A 532 7.76 -18.77 2.36
N TYR A 533 8.63 -19.43 1.58
CA TYR A 533 9.87 -20.02 2.08
C TYR A 533 11.07 -19.15 1.68
N GLU A 534 11.57 -18.35 2.61
CA GLU A 534 12.81 -17.60 2.42
C GLU A 534 14.04 -18.52 2.54
N CYS A 535 15.20 -18.03 2.09
CA CYS A 535 16.46 -18.73 2.26
C CYS A 535 16.93 -18.58 3.71
N GLY A 536 17.05 -19.71 4.41
CA GLY A 536 17.44 -19.75 5.83
C GLY A 536 18.93 -19.65 6.15
N PRO A 537 19.30 -19.83 7.43
CA PRO A 537 20.68 -20.06 7.87
C PRO A 537 21.32 -21.29 7.19
N TYR A 538 20.51 -22.30 6.88
CA TYR A 538 20.92 -23.53 6.20
C TYR A 538 21.18 -23.38 4.69
N CYS A 539 21.04 -22.19 4.11
CA CYS A 539 21.30 -21.92 2.69
C CYS A 539 22.69 -21.31 2.49
N ARG A 540 23.45 -21.78 1.50
CA ARG A 540 24.78 -21.23 1.15
C ARG A 540 24.74 -19.86 0.48
N CYS A 541 23.56 -19.38 0.11
CA CYS A 541 23.40 -18.14 -0.65
C CYS A 541 23.61 -16.90 0.26
N PRO A 542 24.24 -15.84 -0.28
CA PRO A 542 24.67 -14.69 0.52
C PRO A 542 23.49 -13.89 1.11
N PRO A 543 23.73 -13.01 2.10
CA PRO A 543 22.72 -12.08 2.64
C PRO A 543 22.07 -11.17 1.58
N SER A 544 22.75 -10.95 0.45
CA SER A 544 22.27 -10.22 -0.73
C SER A 544 21.33 -11.03 -1.63
N CYS A 545 21.02 -12.29 -1.30
CA CYS A 545 20.03 -13.09 -2.01
C CYS A 545 18.65 -12.41 -2.02
N PRO A 546 17.95 -12.34 -3.17
CA PRO A 546 16.62 -11.72 -3.26
C PRO A 546 15.53 -12.54 -2.55
N ASN A 547 15.78 -13.82 -2.25
CA ASN A 547 14.92 -14.65 -1.41
C ASN A 547 15.33 -14.58 0.08
N ARG A 548 15.92 -13.46 0.52
CA ARG A 548 16.11 -13.05 1.91
C ARG A 548 15.58 -11.62 2.04
N VAL A 549 14.37 -11.42 2.55
CA VAL A 549 13.68 -10.11 2.54
C VAL A 549 13.26 -9.73 3.96
N SER A 550 12.24 -10.40 4.50
CA SER A 550 11.69 -10.14 5.82
C SER A 550 12.67 -10.46 6.95
N GLN A 551 13.57 -11.44 6.75
CA GLN A 551 14.63 -11.75 7.71
C GLN A 551 15.61 -10.59 7.97
N LYS A 552 15.59 -9.50 7.18
CA LYS A 552 16.45 -8.32 7.35
C LYS A 552 16.01 -7.34 8.45
N GLY A 553 14.85 -7.55 9.09
CA GLY A 553 14.33 -6.64 10.12
C GLY A 553 13.80 -5.31 9.54
N LEU A 554 13.47 -4.35 10.40
CA LEU A 554 12.80 -3.10 10.04
C LEU A 554 13.50 -2.30 8.92
N GLN A 555 12.79 -2.05 7.81
CA GLN A 555 13.34 -1.37 6.61
C GLN A 555 12.87 0.10 6.45
N HIS A 556 11.95 0.57 7.31
CA HIS A 556 11.35 1.90 7.22
C HIS A 556 11.36 2.61 8.57
N ARG A 557 11.54 3.93 8.59
CA ARG A 557 11.41 4.73 9.83
C ARG A 557 9.94 4.82 10.22
N LEU A 558 9.59 4.16 11.32
CA LEU A 558 8.26 4.18 11.89
C LEU A 558 8.21 5.08 13.12
N GLU A 559 7.05 5.69 13.32
CA GLU A 559 6.72 6.55 14.45
C GLU A 559 5.41 6.04 15.04
N VAL A 560 5.44 5.56 16.28
CA VAL A 560 4.25 5.32 17.09
C VAL A 560 3.72 6.69 17.51
N PHE A 561 2.46 6.98 17.26
CA PHE A 561 1.87 8.28 17.55
C PHE A 561 0.52 8.17 18.24
N ARG A 562 0.23 9.12 19.14
CA ARG A 562 -1.05 9.20 19.84
C ARG A 562 -2.14 9.59 18.84
N SER A 563 -3.20 8.79 18.78
CA SER A 563 -4.33 8.96 17.86
C SER A 563 -5.60 9.29 18.64
N ARG A 564 -6.40 10.22 18.10
CA ARG A 564 -7.69 10.61 18.68
C ARG A 564 -8.81 9.59 18.39
N GLU A 565 -8.56 8.65 17.49
CA GLU A 565 -9.54 7.65 17.01
C GLU A 565 -9.14 6.22 17.43
N THR A 566 -7.84 5.92 17.42
CA THR A 566 -7.29 4.56 17.60
C THR A 566 -6.45 4.41 18.88
N GLY A 567 -6.37 5.45 19.72
CA GLY A 567 -5.55 5.48 20.93
C GLY A 567 -4.06 5.63 20.59
N TRP A 568 -3.44 4.56 20.11
CA TRP A 568 -2.07 4.56 19.59
C TRP A 568 -2.04 3.95 18.19
N GLY A 569 -1.49 4.70 17.23
CA GLY A 569 -1.31 4.26 15.85
C GLY A 569 0.17 4.27 15.44
N VAL A 570 0.49 3.74 14.26
CA VAL A 570 1.84 3.83 13.66
C VAL A 570 1.76 4.56 12.34
N ARG A 571 2.73 5.43 12.05
CA ARG A 571 2.91 6.04 10.73
C ARG A 571 4.36 5.94 10.28
N SER A 572 4.58 5.94 8.97
CA SER A 572 5.93 5.90 8.38
C SER A 572 6.40 7.31 7.99
N LEU A 573 7.65 7.65 8.31
CA LEU A 573 8.31 8.82 7.71
C LEU A 573 8.75 8.52 6.28
N ASP A 574 9.01 7.25 5.95
CA ASP A 574 9.46 6.81 4.63
C ASP A 574 8.27 6.43 3.72
N LEU A 575 8.34 6.82 2.43
CA LEU A 575 7.37 6.40 1.40
C LEU A 575 7.51 4.89 1.18
N ILE A 576 6.49 4.12 1.55
CA ILE A 576 6.45 2.66 1.40
C ILE A 576 5.85 2.31 0.04
N LYS A 577 6.35 1.27 -0.62
CA LYS A 577 5.83 0.82 -1.92
C LYS A 577 4.89 -0.35 -1.73
N ALA A 578 3.89 -0.45 -2.60
CA ALA A 578 3.02 -1.61 -2.66
C ALA A 578 3.88 -2.88 -2.84
N GLY A 579 3.69 -3.88 -1.97
CA GLY A 579 4.43 -5.13 -1.98
C GLY A 579 5.78 -5.11 -1.26
N THR A 580 6.25 -4.01 -0.66
CA THR A 580 7.47 -4.05 0.17
C THR A 580 7.16 -4.49 1.61
N PHE A 581 8.08 -5.29 2.17
CA PHE A 581 8.10 -5.65 3.59
C PHE A 581 8.28 -4.41 4.47
N ILE A 582 7.58 -4.37 5.61
CA ILE A 582 7.63 -3.27 6.57
C ILE A 582 8.34 -3.74 7.85
N CYS A 583 7.72 -4.68 8.57
CA CYS A 583 8.17 -5.21 9.85
C CYS A 583 7.55 -6.59 10.14
N GLU A 584 8.09 -7.31 11.11
CA GLU A 584 7.52 -8.54 11.66
C GLU A 584 6.49 -8.21 12.74
N PHE A 585 5.42 -9.00 12.90
CA PHE A 585 4.51 -8.90 14.04
C PHE A 585 5.04 -9.77 15.19
N SER A 586 5.47 -9.14 16.29
CA SER A 586 6.28 -9.79 17.31
C SER A 586 5.67 -9.72 18.71
N GLY A 587 5.74 -10.85 19.42
CA GLY A 587 5.30 -11.03 20.80
C GLY A 587 5.74 -12.40 21.34
N ILE A 588 5.17 -12.82 22.47
CA ILE A 588 5.41 -14.14 23.05
C ILE A 588 4.46 -15.15 22.40
N VAL A 589 5.01 -16.11 21.65
CA VAL A 589 4.20 -17.09 20.92
C VAL A 589 3.81 -18.23 21.85
N LEU A 590 2.52 -18.52 21.94
CA LEU A 590 1.93 -19.53 22.81
C LEU A 590 1.41 -20.73 22.00
N THR A 591 1.69 -21.95 22.47
CA THR A 591 1.00 -23.15 22.00
C THR A 591 -0.50 -23.08 22.36
N HIS A 592 -1.35 -23.88 21.68
CA HIS A 592 -2.79 -23.95 21.97
C HIS A 592 -3.11 -24.03 23.47
N GLN A 593 -2.51 -25.00 24.16
CA GLN A 593 -2.70 -25.26 25.60
C GLN A 593 -2.30 -24.06 26.48
N GLN A 594 -1.21 -23.37 26.13
CA GLN A 594 -0.81 -22.15 26.84
C GLN A 594 -1.79 -21.00 26.56
N SER A 595 -2.29 -20.88 25.32
CA SER A 595 -3.25 -19.85 24.94
C SER A 595 -4.61 -20.02 25.61
N GLU A 596 -5.05 -21.26 25.87
CA GLU A 596 -6.26 -21.58 26.64
C GLU A 596 -6.13 -21.14 28.11
N ILE A 597 -4.98 -21.42 28.73
CA ILE A 597 -4.68 -21.03 30.12
C ILE A 597 -4.61 -19.50 30.26
N VAL A 598 -3.96 -18.82 29.33
CA VAL A 598 -3.80 -17.35 29.37
C VAL A 598 -5.13 -16.65 29.05
N ALA A 599 -5.88 -17.10 28.05
CA ALA A 599 -7.22 -16.56 27.76
C ALA A 599 -8.21 -16.75 28.92
N ALA A 600 -8.06 -17.80 29.74
CA ALA A 600 -8.91 -18.01 30.92
C ALA A 600 -8.70 -16.96 32.03
N ASN A 601 -7.58 -16.23 32.03
CA ASN A 601 -7.35 -15.10 32.94
C ASN A 601 -8.00 -13.79 32.45
N GLY A 602 -8.49 -13.75 31.21
CA GLY A 602 -8.97 -12.54 30.54
C GLY A 602 -7.91 -11.79 29.70
N ASP A 603 -6.68 -12.33 29.60
CA ASP A 603 -5.59 -11.72 28.84
C ASP A 603 -5.88 -11.69 27.33
N CYS A 604 -5.62 -10.54 26.68
CA CYS A 604 -5.83 -10.38 25.24
C CYS A 604 -4.75 -11.12 24.41
N LEU A 605 -5.20 -12.04 23.54
CA LEU A 605 -4.33 -12.81 22.66
C LEU A 605 -4.66 -12.64 21.17
N VAL A 606 -3.64 -12.23 20.41
CA VAL A 606 -3.69 -12.14 18.95
C VAL A 606 -3.66 -13.55 18.37
N ARG A 607 -4.58 -13.87 17.46
CA ARG A 607 -4.69 -15.20 16.83
C ARG A 607 -4.39 -15.09 15.32
N PRO A 608 -3.27 -15.67 14.84
CA PRO A 608 -2.87 -15.66 13.43
C PRO A 608 -3.96 -16.12 12.46
N SER A 609 -4.80 -17.07 12.89
CA SER A 609 -5.93 -17.61 12.14
C SER A 609 -7.10 -16.64 11.94
N ARG A 610 -7.10 -15.46 12.57
CA ARG A 610 -8.12 -14.41 12.33
C ARG A 610 -7.77 -13.46 11.19
N PHE A 611 -6.49 -13.18 10.93
CA PHE A 611 -6.08 -12.26 9.86
C PHE A 611 -6.62 -12.75 8.50
N PRO A 612 -7.47 -11.98 7.79
CA PRO A 612 -8.03 -12.44 6.53
C PRO A 612 -6.93 -12.64 5.47
N PRO A 613 -7.12 -13.58 4.52
CA PRO A 613 -6.11 -13.95 3.52
C PRO A 613 -5.98 -12.90 2.40
N ARG A 614 -5.76 -11.62 2.76
CA ARG A 614 -5.56 -10.46 1.86
C ARG A 614 -4.37 -10.63 0.91
N TRP A 615 -3.50 -11.62 1.14
CA TRP A 615 -2.49 -12.06 0.17
C TRP A 615 -3.09 -12.66 -1.11
N LEU A 616 -4.35 -13.13 -1.10
CA LEU A 616 -5.08 -13.55 -2.30
C LEU A 616 -5.34 -12.39 -3.27
N ASP A 617 -5.59 -11.18 -2.75
CA ASP A 617 -5.70 -9.97 -3.58
C ASP A 617 -4.35 -9.57 -4.21
N TRP A 618 -3.22 -10.11 -3.70
CA TRP A 618 -1.88 -9.69 -4.12
C TRP A 618 -1.34 -10.48 -5.33
N GLY A 619 -1.47 -9.89 -6.51
CA GLY A 619 -0.79 -10.35 -7.72
C GLY A 619 -1.50 -11.50 -8.45
N ASP A 620 -2.82 -11.62 -8.30
CA ASP A 620 -3.63 -12.27 -9.32
C ASP A 620 -3.62 -11.44 -10.62
N ILE A 621 -3.60 -12.15 -11.74
CA ILE A 621 -3.64 -11.62 -13.11
C ILE A 621 -4.61 -12.42 -14.00
N SER A 622 -5.47 -13.27 -13.42
CA SER A 622 -6.47 -14.09 -14.11
C SER A 622 -7.30 -13.27 -15.11
N ASP A 623 -7.74 -12.07 -14.71
CA ASP A 623 -8.44 -11.08 -15.53
C ASP A 623 -7.66 -10.61 -16.79
N VAL A 624 -6.33 -10.77 -16.81
CA VAL A 624 -5.41 -10.29 -17.87
C VAL A 624 -4.77 -11.44 -18.65
N ASN A 625 -4.79 -12.65 -18.10
CA ASN A 625 -4.30 -13.85 -18.74
C ASN A 625 -5.19 -15.04 -18.34
N PRO A 626 -6.21 -15.41 -19.14
CA PRO A 626 -7.06 -16.56 -18.85
C PRO A 626 -6.31 -17.90 -18.78
N ASP A 627 -5.11 -18.00 -19.38
CA ASP A 627 -4.22 -19.16 -19.28
C ASP A 627 -3.35 -19.13 -18.00
N TYR A 628 -3.51 -18.11 -17.13
CA TYR A 628 -2.86 -18.07 -15.82
C TYR A 628 -3.55 -19.03 -14.84
N VAL A 629 -2.97 -20.23 -14.71
CA VAL A 629 -3.23 -21.11 -13.57
C VAL A 629 -2.43 -20.58 -12.38
N ALA A 630 -3.09 -20.31 -11.26
CA ALA A 630 -2.42 -19.99 -10.00
C ALA A 630 -1.51 -21.16 -9.58
N PRO A 631 -0.26 -20.91 -9.12
CA PRO A 631 0.62 -21.99 -8.70
C PRO A 631 -0.05 -22.80 -7.59
N ASP A 632 -0.13 -24.11 -7.76
CA ASP A 632 -0.69 -24.98 -6.73
C ASP A 632 0.11 -24.81 -5.43
N HIS A 633 -0.61 -24.53 -4.34
CA HIS A 633 -0.04 -24.15 -3.07
C HIS A 633 -0.41 -25.23 -2.04
N PRO A 634 0.59 -25.89 -1.41
CA PRO A 634 0.30 -26.91 -0.43
C PRO A 634 -0.50 -26.31 0.72
N ALA A 635 -1.59 -26.96 1.09
CA ALA A 635 -2.45 -26.53 2.18
C ALA A 635 -1.62 -26.38 3.46
N ILE A 636 -1.65 -25.19 4.06
CA ILE A 636 -1.02 -24.94 5.35
C ILE A 636 -1.84 -25.62 6.47
N PRO A 637 -1.19 -26.12 7.54
CA PRO A 637 -1.91 -26.54 8.74
C PRO A 637 -2.72 -25.38 9.34
N GLU A 638 -3.79 -25.71 10.07
CA GLU A 638 -4.52 -24.72 10.86
C GLU A 638 -3.58 -24.05 11.89
N LEU A 639 -3.61 -22.71 11.93
CA LEU A 639 -2.73 -21.92 12.80
C LEU A 639 -3.34 -21.79 14.20
N ASN A 640 -3.35 -22.92 14.91
CA ASN A 640 -3.96 -23.10 16.24
C ASN A 640 -3.02 -22.65 17.39
N PHE A 641 -2.28 -21.56 17.16
CA PHE A 641 -1.41 -20.90 18.13
C PHE A 641 -1.87 -19.47 18.39
N ALA A 642 -1.29 -18.81 19.40
CA ALA A 642 -1.58 -17.41 19.71
C ALA A 642 -0.32 -16.61 19.98
N ILE A 643 -0.42 -15.29 19.97
CA ILE A 643 0.65 -14.36 20.34
C ILE A 643 0.15 -13.48 21.49
N ASP A 644 0.84 -13.55 22.62
CA ASP A 644 0.73 -12.62 23.73
C ASP A 644 1.57 -11.38 23.45
N VAL A 645 0.95 -10.21 23.55
CA VAL A 645 1.55 -8.88 23.38
C VAL A 645 1.39 -8.01 24.64
N SER A 646 0.80 -8.55 25.70
CA SER A 646 0.45 -7.82 26.94
C SER A 646 1.67 -7.31 27.70
N ARG A 647 2.83 -7.98 27.55
CA ARG A 647 4.07 -7.66 28.29
C ARG A 647 5.26 -7.31 27.40
N ALA A 648 5.39 -7.99 26.26
CA ALA A 648 6.50 -7.83 25.33
C ALA A 648 5.96 -7.82 23.90
N ARG A 649 6.26 -6.76 23.13
CA ARG A 649 5.70 -6.50 21.80
C ARG A 649 6.64 -5.64 20.97
N ASN A 650 6.43 -5.51 19.66
CA ASN A 650 7.15 -4.53 18.83
C ASN A 650 6.21 -3.48 18.21
N VAL A 651 6.76 -2.62 17.35
CA VAL A 651 6.04 -1.56 16.63
C VAL A 651 4.78 -2.05 15.89
N ALA A 652 4.78 -3.29 15.38
CA ALA A 652 3.64 -3.86 14.66
C ALA A 652 2.37 -3.99 15.50
N CYS A 653 2.50 -4.10 16.83
CA CYS A 653 1.39 -4.27 17.75
C CYS A 653 0.66 -2.96 18.11
N TYR A 654 1.08 -1.84 17.52
CA TYR A 654 0.40 -0.53 17.57
C TYR A 654 -0.23 -0.15 16.22
N PHE A 655 -0.33 -1.10 15.27
CA PHE A 655 -1.04 -0.88 14.02
C PHE A 655 -2.55 -0.96 14.29
N SER A 656 -3.28 0.08 13.88
CA SER A 656 -4.72 0.17 14.11
C SER A 656 -5.54 -0.78 13.24
N HIS A 657 -6.76 -1.09 13.66
CA HIS A 657 -7.65 -1.90 12.84
C HIS A 657 -8.28 -1.08 11.71
N SER A 658 -8.39 -1.66 10.50
CA SER A 658 -9.22 -1.14 9.42
C SER A 658 -9.80 -2.27 8.56
N CYS A 659 -11.06 -2.13 8.16
CA CYS A 659 -11.76 -3.02 7.22
C CYS A 659 -11.33 -2.79 5.75
N SER A 660 -10.70 -1.65 5.45
CA SER A 660 -9.96 -1.41 4.19
C SER A 660 -8.51 -1.03 4.56
N PRO A 661 -7.67 -2.00 4.95
CA PRO A 661 -6.32 -1.76 5.44
C PRO A 661 -5.38 -1.27 4.34
N ASN A 662 -4.22 -0.75 4.72
CA ASN A 662 -3.12 -0.47 3.78
C ASN A 662 -1.91 -1.42 3.95
N VAL A 663 -1.95 -2.32 4.93
CA VAL A 663 -0.98 -3.42 5.11
C VAL A 663 -1.67 -4.77 5.31
N PHE A 664 -0.94 -5.87 5.08
CA PHE A 664 -1.43 -7.23 5.27
C PHE A 664 -0.37 -8.16 5.85
N VAL A 665 -0.81 -9.28 6.44
CA VAL A 665 0.05 -10.36 6.91
C VAL A 665 0.36 -11.33 5.76
N GLN A 666 1.64 -11.60 5.57
CA GLN A 666 2.16 -12.71 4.78
C GLN A 666 2.88 -13.67 5.73
N PHE A 667 2.47 -14.94 5.74
CA PHE A 667 3.18 -15.97 6.51
C PHE A 667 4.51 -16.35 5.83
N VAL A 668 5.59 -16.39 6.60
CA VAL A 668 6.96 -16.67 6.11
C VAL A 668 7.68 -17.67 7.02
N LEU A 669 8.57 -18.49 6.45
CA LEU A 669 9.53 -19.34 7.16
C LEU A 669 10.95 -19.14 6.60
N PHE A 670 11.96 -19.08 7.47
CA PHE A 670 13.37 -18.97 7.05
C PHE A 670 14.35 -19.71 7.98
N ASP A 671 14.28 -19.50 9.29
CA ASP A 671 15.17 -20.14 10.28
C ASP A 671 14.70 -21.54 10.69
N HIS A 672 13.39 -21.78 10.75
CA HIS A 672 12.78 -23.10 10.91
C HIS A 672 11.77 -23.42 9.79
N TYR A 673 11.25 -24.65 9.76
CA TYR A 673 10.31 -25.12 8.71
C TYR A 673 9.02 -25.74 9.28
N ASN A 674 8.58 -25.32 10.47
CA ASN A 674 7.32 -25.79 11.06
C ASN A 674 6.14 -24.92 10.61
N ALA A 675 5.43 -25.37 9.58
CA ALA A 675 4.30 -24.64 8.98
C ALA A 675 3.10 -24.38 9.90
N SER A 676 3.04 -24.97 11.10
CA SER A 676 2.06 -24.62 12.13
C SER A 676 2.42 -23.37 12.95
N TYR A 677 3.64 -22.86 12.83
CA TYR A 677 4.14 -21.67 13.56
C TYR A 677 4.94 -20.72 12.63
N PRO A 678 4.39 -20.27 11.49
CA PRO A 678 5.09 -19.32 10.61
C PRO A 678 5.24 -17.95 11.28
N HIS A 679 6.21 -17.18 10.80
CA HIS A 679 6.35 -15.77 11.16
C HIS A 679 5.25 -14.94 10.47
N LEU A 680 4.71 -13.96 11.20
CA LEU A 680 3.74 -13.01 10.67
C LEU A 680 4.48 -11.78 10.14
N MET A 681 4.72 -11.73 8.84
CA MET A 681 5.48 -10.64 8.21
C MET A 681 4.52 -9.63 7.55
N ILE A 682 4.67 -8.35 7.87
CA ILE A 682 3.77 -7.30 7.38
C ILE A 682 4.31 -6.69 6.07
N PHE A 683 3.44 -6.65 5.06
CA PHE A 683 3.71 -6.07 3.74
C PHE A 683 2.68 -4.98 3.41
N ALA A 684 3.08 -3.98 2.62
CA ALA A 684 2.15 -2.94 2.17
C ALA A 684 1.23 -3.44 1.04
N MET A 685 -0.08 -3.17 1.13
CA MET A 685 -1.05 -3.46 0.06
C MET A 685 -1.12 -2.35 -1.00
N GLU A 686 -0.51 -1.20 -0.75
CA GLU A 686 -0.55 -0.02 -1.63
C GLU A 686 0.69 0.86 -1.45
N ASN A 687 0.87 1.88 -2.29
CA ASN A 687 1.95 2.86 -2.14
C ASN A 687 1.58 3.85 -1.02
N ILE A 688 2.05 3.59 0.20
CA ILE A 688 1.68 4.34 1.41
C ILE A 688 2.51 5.63 1.51
N PRO A 689 1.89 6.82 1.42
CA PRO A 689 2.60 8.09 1.54
C PRO A 689 3.09 8.34 2.98
N PRO A 690 4.15 9.14 3.18
CA PRO A 690 4.60 9.48 4.52
C PRO A 690 3.52 10.13 5.39
N LEU A 691 3.61 9.89 6.70
CA LEU A 691 2.69 10.33 7.75
C LEU A 691 1.26 9.76 7.68
N ARG A 692 0.91 8.95 6.67
CA ARG A 692 -0.31 8.12 6.70
C ARG A 692 -0.14 7.01 7.77
N GLU A 693 -1.20 6.80 8.54
CA GLU A 693 -1.31 5.71 9.52
C GLU A 693 -1.30 4.34 8.82
N LEU A 694 -0.63 3.36 9.44
CA LEU A 694 -0.56 1.97 9.00
C LEU A 694 -1.66 1.18 9.73
N SER A 695 -2.60 0.66 8.96
CA SER A 695 -3.76 -0.05 9.50
C SER A 695 -3.93 -1.43 8.86
N ILE A 696 -4.33 -2.39 9.69
CA ILE A 696 -4.33 -3.82 9.40
C ILE A 696 -5.70 -4.45 9.70
N ASP A 697 -6.05 -5.47 8.93
CA ASP A 697 -7.28 -6.21 9.12
C ASP A 697 -7.05 -7.39 10.08
N TYR A 698 -7.45 -7.23 11.34
CA TYR A 698 -7.32 -8.26 12.39
C TYR A 698 -8.40 -9.36 12.29
N GLY A 699 -9.31 -9.31 11.31
CA GLY A 699 -10.47 -10.22 11.24
C GLY A 699 -11.46 -10.02 12.38
N MET A 700 -11.64 -8.77 12.79
CA MET A 700 -12.60 -8.37 13.81
C MET A 700 -13.99 -8.23 13.18
N VAL A 701 -15.03 -8.63 13.91
CA VAL A 701 -16.41 -8.23 13.60
C VAL A 701 -16.65 -6.88 14.29
N ASP A 702 -17.40 -5.97 13.66
CA ASP A 702 -17.53 -4.55 14.09
C ASP A 702 -17.88 -4.37 15.58
N GLU A 703 -18.61 -5.31 16.18
CA GLU A 703 -18.97 -5.32 17.61
C GLU A 703 -17.76 -5.37 18.57
N TRP A 704 -16.61 -5.88 18.11
CA TRP A 704 -15.43 -6.14 18.95
C TRP A 704 -14.41 -4.99 18.97
N VAL A 705 -14.56 -3.98 18.11
CA VAL A 705 -13.54 -2.92 17.91
C VAL A 705 -13.20 -2.22 19.22
N GLY A 706 -14.20 -1.94 20.07
CA GLY A 706 -14.03 -1.29 21.36
C GLY A 706 -13.44 -2.14 22.49
N GLN A 707 -13.04 -3.39 22.24
CA GLN A 707 -12.40 -4.27 23.24
C GLN A 707 -10.88 -4.46 23.03
N LEU A 708 -10.32 -4.02 21.89
CA LEU A 708 -8.88 -4.05 21.63
C LEU A 708 -8.24 -2.65 21.57
N THR A 709 -9.02 -1.60 21.85
CA THR A 709 -8.60 -0.19 21.89
C THR A 709 -8.58 0.36 23.32
N MET A 710 -8.30 -0.50 24.29
CA MET A 710 -8.02 -0.20 25.71
C MET A 710 -6.79 -0.99 26.16
#